data_AF-A0A0F9I7K1-F1
#
_entry.id   AF-A0A0F9I7K1-F1
#
_cell.length_a   1.000
_cell.length_b   1.000
_cell.length_c   1.000
_cell.angle_alpha   90.00
_cell.angle_beta   90.00
_cell.angle_gamma   90.00
#
_symmetry.space_group_name_H-M   'P 1'
#
loop_
_entity.id
_entity.type
_entity.pdbx_description
1 polymer ?
#
loop_
_entity_poly.entity_id
_entity_poly.type
_entity_poly.pdbx_seq_one_letter_code
_entity_poly.pdbx_strand_id
1 'polypeptide(L)'
;MPLLPEAKNCDVSVRKNFRKISRVLGYTGTPSFVGLTLTDLTTSRLVWTDANKLLASKDLVDLVAGTANEINIADDGSGGITIGIVDPLIVAKGGTGVATLTDGGLMLGSGTGAVTSLAQATNGQLPIGYTGADPTLATLTGTTDHINVTNGTGSITLDLDTNTKTLLGSFNGIFLEKLDFTISEAGGTVTGSLEQDSGGDLVQRFSDGYTVLDCTPALTINLTAYVGSNAVPKKVFVYILQSAKTAMAASNSGWPATEHIRVANLLLKSAATTGTDGGALANRNWNDFASDTNSQGHITHIENRIRQEPTQWNSGVALTLKNSAGAELTTGNSSTAVEIVTTTGTAYQLHKHTFPAFDMYSVGTDDAHVVNQPTDRGGAYETTANLVADITHYVDGTAAGVAIGTNKYFNLVLWGVQNRSGEPSHIMINLPTSQYTISANAVSDIDGTSVFNIPALFKGLGFLIARLTFRLIAGAQWTYIAQEDLRGQIPPISAGVGVTTTDHALLANLIAPADDHTQYILADGTRALAGAWNMGSQILTNVNIDSGDIHNDVTHTQWDAAYSHSLLSSGNPHSVTPTELSLVIGTNTQAWGLILDDFNTLTPPASDGQFIVATGAGAFAYESGTTVRTSIGLGTGDSPTWAGATITGGCVLGLNSSIFQPAAGGDSTTFFQVLDADGGTPILNVDTVNERVGIGTATIPHGGVGYAKLAIDGTSSNAAGPHV
;
A
#
# COMPACT_ATOMS: atom_id res chain seq x y z
N MET A 1 -121.99 -24.58 18.60
CA MET A 1 -122.70 -24.70 19.89
C MET A 1 -123.03 -26.17 20.09
N PRO A 2 -122.44 -26.79 21.11
CA PRO A 2 -123.19 -27.01 22.33
C PRO A 2 -122.47 -26.45 23.58
N LEU A 3 -123.30 -25.92 24.49
CA LEU A 3 -123.15 -25.89 25.95
C LEU A 3 -121.86 -25.28 26.54
N LEU A 4 -121.94 -23.96 26.78
CA LEU A 4 -121.23 -23.31 27.89
C LEU A 4 -121.56 -24.04 29.21
N PRO A 5 -120.57 -24.33 30.08
CA PRO A 5 -120.82 -24.88 31.41
C PRO A 5 -121.55 -23.87 32.31
N GLU A 6 -122.30 -24.39 33.28
CA GLU A 6 -123.15 -23.62 34.18
C GLU A 6 -122.41 -22.50 34.92
N ALA A 7 -122.83 -21.28 34.56
CA ALA A 7 -123.01 -20.04 35.29
C ALA A 7 -122.73 -19.84 36.80
N LYS A 8 -122.04 -20.68 37.57
CA LYS A 8 -121.88 -20.44 39.03
C LYS A 8 -120.56 -19.87 39.52
N ASN A 9 -119.45 -19.99 38.78
CA ASN A 9 -118.14 -19.50 39.28
C ASN A 9 -117.41 -18.53 38.35
N CYS A 10 -118.08 -17.94 37.35
CA CYS A 10 -117.49 -16.82 36.60
C CYS A 10 -118.20 -15.52 36.98
N ASP A 11 -117.42 -14.49 37.32
CA ASP A 11 -117.89 -13.16 37.68
C ASP A 11 -118.87 -12.62 36.62
N VAL A 12 -119.97 -12.00 37.08
CA VAL A 12 -121.05 -11.50 36.22
C VAL A 12 -120.53 -10.49 35.20
N SER A 13 -119.49 -9.73 35.56
CA SER A 13 -118.85 -8.73 34.70
C SER A 13 -118.14 -9.39 33.53
N VAL A 14 -117.46 -10.53 33.73
CA VAL A 14 -116.79 -11.30 32.67
C VAL A 14 -117.81 -11.82 31.65
N ARG A 15 -118.94 -12.32 32.13
CA ARG A 15 -120.02 -12.85 31.28
C ARG A 15 -120.71 -11.75 30.47
N LYS A 16 -120.91 -10.56 31.06
CA LYS A 16 -121.40 -9.37 30.36
C LYS A 16 -120.40 -8.90 29.30
N ASN A 17 -119.11 -8.90 29.61
CA ASN A 17 -118.07 -8.43 28.70
C ASN A 17 -117.88 -9.36 27.49
N PHE A 18 -117.86 -10.68 27.67
CA PHE A 18 -117.80 -11.63 26.55
C PHE A 18 -119.04 -11.57 25.63
N ARG A 19 -120.25 -11.42 26.22
CA ARG A 19 -121.47 -11.22 25.42
C ARG A 19 -121.43 -9.91 24.62
N LYS A 20 -120.92 -8.82 25.20
CA LYS A 20 -120.73 -7.55 24.50
C LYS A 20 -119.74 -7.67 23.34
N ILE A 21 -118.60 -8.32 23.55
CA ILE A 21 -117.59 -8.55 22.52
C ILE A 21 -118.16 -9.38 21.35
N SER A 22 -118.90 -10.46 21.62
CA SER A 22 -119.53 -11.28 20.57
C SER A 22 -120.60 -10.54 19.76
N ARG A 23 -121.30 -9.58 20.40
CA ARG A 23 -122.31 -8.75 19.74
C ARG A 23 -121.69 -7.70 18.83
N VAL A 24 -120.49 -7.21 19.14
CA VAL A 24 -119.80 -6.16 18.37
C VAL A 24 -119.01 -6.73 17.19
N LEU A 25 -118.48 -7.95 17.27
CA LEU A 25 -117.62 -8.54 16.23
C LEU A 25 -118.36 -9.42 15.19
N GLY A 26 -119.51 -10.02 15.55
CA GLY A 26 -120.25 -10.95 14.68
C GLY A 26 -119.62 -12.35 14.57
N TYR A 27 -120.42 -13.37 14.17
CA TYR A 27 -120.02 -14.79 14.29
C TYR A 27 -118.93 -15.25 13.29
N THR A 28 -118.63 -14.45 12.27
CA THR A 28 -117.54 -14.67 11.30
C THR A 28 -116.46 -13.60 11.38
N GLY A 29 -116.54 -12.69 12.36
CA GLY A 29 -115.57 -11.62 12.52
C GLY A 29 -114.20 -12.23 12.80
N THR A 30 -113.21 -11.91 11.96
CA THR A 30 -111.79 -12.08 12.25
C THR A 30 -111.29 -10.77 12.85
N PRO A 31 -111.41 -10.57 14.18
CA PRO A 31 -110.98 -9.32 14.79
C PRO A 31 -109.51 -9.07 14.49
N SER A 32 -109.19 -7.96 13.82
CA SER A 32 -107.83 -7.45 13.80
C SER A 32 -107.62 -6.67 15.09
N PHE A 33 -106.87 -7.23 16.03
CA PHE A 33 -106.48 -6.51 17.21
C PHE A 33 -105.37 -5.53 16.83
N VAL A 34 -105.55 -4.24 17.16
CA VAL A 34 -104.51 -3.22 16.97
C VAL A 34 -103.29 -3.50 17.86
N GLY A 35 -103.49 -4.21 18.97
CA GLY A 35 -102.46 -4.82 19.79
C GLY A 35 -103.08 -5.87 20.70
N LEU A 36 -102.31 -6.91 21.00
CA LEU A 36 -102.69 -7.95 21.96
C LEU A 36 -101.60 -8.01 23.02
N THR A 37 -101.95 -7.71 24.27
CA THR A 37 -101.02 -7.86 25.41
C THR A 37 -101.10 -9.29 25.92
N LEU A 38 -100.00 -10.02 25.79
CA LEU A 38 -99.83 -11.36 26.33
C LEU A 38 -99.03 -11.24 27.63
N THR A 39 -99.67 -11.51 28.77
CA THR A 39 -99.00 -11.58 30.07
C THR A 39 -98.39 -12.98 30.26
N ASP A 40 -97.28 -13.07 31.01
CA ASP A 40 -96.54 -14.32 31.32
C ASP A 40 -95.65 -14.90 30.21
N LEU A 41 -95.29 -14.12 29.18
CA LEU A 41 -94.17 -14.47 28.30
C LEU A 41 -92.85 -14.38 29.08
N THR A 42 -92.22 -15.52 29.36
CA THR A 42 -90.88 -15.57 29.95
C THR A 42 -89.87 -15.08 28.93
N THR A 43 -88.84 -14.35 29.38
CA THR A 43 -87.81 -13.71 28.53
C THR A 43 -87.10 -14.67 27.56
N SER A 44 -87.12 -15.98 27.83
CA SER A 44 -86.37 -16.99 27.08
C SER A 44 -87.10 -17.64 25.89
N ARG A 45 -88.35 -17.27 25.59
CA ARG A 45 -89.20 -18.01 24.63
C ARG A 45 -89.84 -17.10 23.58
N LEU A 46 -89.72 -17.46 22.30
CA LEU A 46 -90.37 -16.76 21.18
C LEU A 46 -91.75 -17.39 20.89
N VAL A 47 -92.71 -16.57 20.42
CA VAL A 47 -94.02 -17.05 19.96
C VAL A 47 -93.88 -17.69 18.58
N TRP A 48 -94.18 -18.99 18.45
CA TRP A 48 -94.23 -19.70 17.17
C TRP A 48 -95.63 -20.28 16.91
N THR A 49 -95.93 -20.53 15.63
CA THR A 49 -97.06 -21.28 15.11
C THR A 49 -96.59 -22.62 14.52
N ASP A 50 -97.05 -23.73 15.08
CA ASP A 50 -96.79 -25.04 14.49
C ASP A 50 -97.60 -25.25 13.19
N ALA A 51 -97.55 -26.46 12.62
CA ALA A 51 -98.31 -26.81 11.42
C ALA A 51 -99.84 -26.60 11.57
N ASN A 52 -100.35 -26.56 12.80
CA ASN A 52 -101.76 -26.32 13.11
C ASN A 52 -102.07 -24.84 13.35
N LYS A 53 -101.09 -23.95 13.16
CA LYS A 53 -101.20 -22.48 13.28
C LYS A 53 -101.63 -21.97 14.66
N LEU A 54 -101.41 -22.78 15.71
CA LEU A 54 -101.72 -22.38 17.09
C LEU A 54 -100.55 -21.56 17.66
N LEU A 55 -100.82 -20.45 18.35
CA LEU A 55 -99.76 -19.68 19.04
C LEU A 55 -99.33 -20.45 20.29
N ALA A 56 -98.06 -20.86 20.35
CA ALA A 56 -97.46 -21.51 21.51
C ALA A 56 -96.09 -20.91 21.83
N SER A 57 -95.68 -20.98 23.11
CA SER A 57 -94.32 -20.67 23.53
C SER A 57 -93.45 -21.93 23.43
N LYS A 58 -92.29 -21.80 22.78
CA LYS A 58 -91.30 -22.87 22.64
C LYS A 58 -89.93 -22.34 23.02
N ASP A 59 -89.05 -23.21 23.51
CA ASP A 59 -87.67 -22.81 23.81
C ASP A 59 -86.97 -22.47 22.50
N LEU A 60 -86.22 -21.38 22.52
CA LEU A 60 -85.60 -20.84 21.33
C LEU A 60 -84.55 -21.81 20.73
N VAL A 61 -83.90 -22.60 21.58
CA VAL A 61 -82.95 -23.65 21.18
C VAL A 61 -83.61 -24.73 20.31
N ASP A 62 -84.91 -25.00 20.51
CA ASP A 62 -85.64 -25.99 19.71
C ASP A 62 -86.18 -25.42 18.38
N LEU A 63 -86.14 -24.09 18.21
CA LEU A 63 -86.59 -23.38 17.01
C LEU A 63 -85.52 -23.36 15.93
N VAL A 64 -84.26 -23.21 16.36
CA VAL A 64 -83.10 -23.21 15.50
C VAL A 64 -82.56 -24.64 15.49
N ALA A 65 -82.86 -25.39 14.43
CA ALA A 65 -82.31 -26.73 14.24
C ALA A 65 -80.79 -26.64 14.05
N GLY A 66 -80.03 -26.80 15.14
CA GLY A 66 -78.57 -26.78 15.14
C GLY A 66 -78.01 -28.10 15.64
N THR A 67 -76.98 -28.59 14.96
CA THR A 67 -76.08 -29.63 15.47
C THR A 67 -75.45 -29.15 16.78
N ALA A 68 -75.34 -30.02 17.78
CA ALA A 68 -74.74 -29.65 19.07
C ALA A 68 -73.34 -29.03 18.85
N ASN A 69 -73.06 -27.91 19.53
CA ASN A 69 -71.77 -27.21 19.58
C ASN A 69 -71.41 -26.26 18.40
N GLU A 70 -72.36 -25.84 17.55
CA GLU A 70 -72.08 -24.86 16.46
C GLU A 70 -72.65 -23.45 16.72
N ILE A 71 -73.82 -23.35 17.36
CA ILE A 71 -74.48 -22.08 17.71
C ILE A 71 -74.96 -22.21 19.15
N ASN A 72 -74.62 -21.23 20.01
CA ASN A 72 -75.26 -21.14 21.32
C ASN A 72 -76.39 -20.12 21.25
N ILE A 73 -77.47 -20.44 21.96
CA ILE A 73 -78.67 -19.63 22.03
C ILE A 73 -78.91 -19.40 23.52
N ALA A 74 -78.61 -18.19 23.98
CA ALA A 74 -78.80 -17.79 25.37
C ALA A 74 -79.78 -16.61 25.47
N ASP A 75 -80.62 -16.65 26.51
CA ASP A 75 -81.49 -15.53 26.90
C ASP A 75 -80.67 -14.55 27.74
N ASP A 76 -80.62 -13.28 27.33
CA ASP A 76 -79.91 -12.22 28.05
C ASP A 76 -80.73 -11.59 29.20
N GLY A 77 -81.95 -12.07 29.45
CA GLY A 77 -82.82 -11.61 30.54
C GLY A 77 -83.45 -10.23 30.30
N SER A 78 -83.17 -9.59 29.17
CA SER A 78 -83.72 -8.30 28.74
C SER A 78 -84.64 -8.40 27.51
N GLY A 79 -84.89 -9.62 27.02
CA GLY A 79 -85.73 -9.88 25.85
C GLY A 79 -85.00 -9.79 24.51
N GLY A 80 -83.66 -9.75 24.53
CA GLY A 80 -82.81 -9.89 23.35
C GLY A 80 -82.45 -11.35 23.08
N ILE A 81 -82.33 -11.72 21.81
CA ILE A 81 -81.76 -13.01 21.39
C ILE A 81 -80.33 -12.74 20.93
N THR A 82 -79.36 -13.31 21.64
CA THR A 82 -77.98 -13.32 21.15
C THR A 82 -77.74 -14.62 20.37
N ILE A 83 -77.51 -14.51 19.06
CA ILE A 83 -77.06 -15.63 18.21
C ILE A 83 -75.57 -15.47 17.96
N GLY A 84 -74.77 -16.43 18.44
CA GLY A 84 -73.33 -16.40 18.30
C GLY A 84 -72.71 -17.79 18.23
N ILE A 85 -71.50 -17.82 17.70
CA ILE A 85 -70.62 -18.99 17.78
C ILE A 85 -69.98 -18.96 19.17
N VAL A 86 -70.17 -20.01 19.98
CA VAL A 86 -69.70 -20.03 21.39
C VAL A 86 -68.44 -20.82 21.61
N ASP A 87 -68.12 -21.71 20.68
CA ASP A 87 -66.84 -22.41 20.61
C ASP A 87 -66.21 -22.12 19.25
N PRO A 88 -64.87 -22.21 19.11
CA PRO A 88 -64.23 -22.04 17.81
C PRO A 88 -64.87 -22.98 16.79
N LEU A 89 -65.15 -22.47 15.59
CA LEU A 89 -65.70 -23.31 14.53
C LEU A 89 -64.79 -24.54 14.35
N ILE A 90 -65.37 -25.72 14.37
CA ILE A 90 -64.64 -26.98 14.28
C ILE A 90 -63.97 -27.15 12.89
N VAL A 91 -62.85 -27.87 12.83
CA VAL A 91 -62.05 -28.02 11.60
C VAL A 91 -62.82 -28.69 10.46
N ALA A 92 -63.67 -29.67 10.76
CA ALA A 92 -64.50 -30.36 9.78
C ALA A 92 -65.50 -29.45 9.04
N LYS A 93 -65.68 -28.21 9.51
CA LYS A 93 -66.57 -27.20 8.93
C LYS A 93 -65.81 -25.96 8.42
N GLY A 94 -64.48 -26.06 8.30
CA GLY A 94 -63.62 -24.98 7.82
C GLY A 94 -63.18 -23.98 8.89
N GLY A 95 -63.40 -24.28 10.18
CA GLY A 95 -62.87 -23.47 11.27
C GLY A 95 -61.47 -23.91 11.73
N THR A 96 -60.90 -23.21 12.71
CA THR A 96 -59.55 -23.48 13.24
C THR A 96 -59.55 -24.56 14.33
N GLY A 97 -60.69 -24.83 14.96
CA GLY A 97 -60.80 -25.73 16.11
C GLY A 97 -60.09 -25.25 17.39
N VAL A 98 -59.59 -24.01 17.43
CA VAL A 98 -58.93 -23.38 18.60
C VAL A 98 -59.43 -21.96 18.82
N ALA A 99 -59.56 -21.54 20.09
CA ALA A 99 -60.14 -20.25 20.47
C ALA A 99 -59.16 -19.08 20.36
N THR A 100 -57.88 -19.37 20.45
CA THR A 100 -56.81 -18.39 20.31
C THR A 100 -55.72 -18.98 19.43
N LEU A 101 -55.05 -18.09 18.70
CA LEU A 101 -53.86 -18.42 17.91
C LEU A 101 -52.65 -17.78 18.59
N THR A 102 -51.47 -18.36 18.42
CA THR A 102 -50.23 -17.71 18.88
C THR A 102 -50.03 -16.40 18.11
N ASP A 103 -49.93 -15.28 18.83
CA ASP A 103 -49.67 -13.97 18.24
C ASP A 103 -48.33 -13.97 17.48
N GLY A 104 -48.33 -13.53 16.23
CA GLY A 104 -47.18 -13.61 15.32
C GLY A 104 -46.69 -15.04 14.99
N GLY A 105 -47.40 -16.09 15.42
CA GLY A 105 -47.07 -17.48 15.14
C GLY A 105 -47.45 -17.91 13.72
N LEU A 106 -46.70 -18.84 13.15
CA LEU A 106 -47.03 -19.43 11.84
C LEU A 106 -48.01 -20.61 12.03
N MET A 107 -49.18 -20.53 11.40
CA MET A 107 -50.19 -21.58 11.46
C MET A 107 -49.80 -22.77 10.57
N LEU A 108 -49.94 -23.97 11.14
CA LEU A 108 -49.71 -25.26 10.52
C LEU A 108 -51.04 -26.00 10.36
N GLY A 109 -51.21 -26.62 9.20
CA GLY A 109 -52.35 -27.51 8.97
C GLY A 109 -52.15 -28.84 9.68
N SER A 110 -53.06 -29.19 10.59
CA SER A 110 -53.01 -30.44 11.38
C SER A 110 -53.94 -31.52 10.82
N GLY A 111 -54.12 -31.55 9.50
CA GLY A 111 -55.04 -32.47 8.83
C GLY A 111 -56.50 -32.27 9.27
N THR A 112 -57.10 -33.30 9.91
CA THR A 112 -58.45 -33.24 10.47
C THR A 112 -58.49 -32.70 11.91
N GLY A 113 -57.33 -32.50 12.54
CA GLY A 113 -57.20 -31.93 13.89
C GLY A 113 -57.20 -30.41 13.89
N ALA A 114 -57.31 -29.81 15.08
CA ALA A 114 -57.26 -28.36 15.28
C ALA A 114 -55.96 -27.74 14.76
N VAL A 115 -56.03 -26.55 14.16
CA VAL A 115 -54.86 -25.82 13.63
C VAL A 115 -53.85 -25.63 14.76
N THR A 116 -52.59 -25.97 14.48
CA THR A 116 -51.48 -25.79 15.42
C THR A 116 -50.62 -24.63 14.94
N SER A 117 -50.23 -23.71 15.82
CA SER A 117 -49.29 -22.63 15.47
C SER A 117 -47.90 -22.91 16.03
N LEU A 118 -46.88 -22.63 15.24
CA LEU A 118 -45.52 -22.45 15.77
C LEU A 118 -45.48 -21.21 16.68
N ALA A 119 -44.45 -21.14 17.51
CA ALA A 119 -44.14 -19.91 18.23
C ALA A 119 -43.94 -18.73 17.27
N GLN A 120 -43.98 -17.50 17.79
CA GLN A 120 -43.53 -16.34 17.03
C GLN A 120 -42.03 -16.51 16.70
N ALA A 121 -41.66 -16.33 15.43
CA ALA A 121 -40.27 -16.38 15.01
C ALA A 121 -39.47 -15.26 15.68
N THR A 122 -38.32 -15.61 16.27
CA THR A 122 -37.34 -14.62 16.72
C THR A 122 -36.44 -14.16 15.56
N ASN A 123 -35.58 -13.18 15.80
CA ASN A 123 -34.74 -12.56 14.76
C ASN A 123 -33.95 -13.60 13.94
N GLY A 124 -34.09 -13.53 12.61
CA GLY A 124 -33.41 -14.42 11.66
C GLY A 124 -33.80 -15.90 11.74
N GLN A 125 -34.94 -16.24 12.35
CA GLN A 125 -35.48 -17.60 12.29
C GLN A 125 -36.38 -17.82 11.07
N LEU A 126 -36.30 -19.02 10.50
CA LEU A 126 -37.19 -19.53 9.46
C LEU A 126 -37.81 -20.86 9.90
N PRO A 127 -39.00 -21.22 9.41
CA PRO A 127 -39.50 -22.59 9.52
C PRO A 127 -38.64 -23.54 8.68
N ILE A 128 -37.99 -24.50 9.34
CA ILE A 128 -37.20 -25.56 8.70
C ILE A 128 -38.00 -26.85 8.76
N GLY A 129 -38.18 -27.47 7.59
CA GLY A 129 -38.94 -28.72 7.47
C GLY A 129 -38.33 -29.86 8.28
N TYR A 130 -39.19 -30.65 8.91
CA TYR A 130 -38.81 -31.83 9.67
C TYR A 130 -39.67 -33.02 9.24
N THR A 131 -39.07 -34.11 8.78
CA THR A 131 -39.85 -35.30 8.37
C THR A 131 -40.39 -36.01 9.60
N GLY A 132 -41.71 -36.19 9.68
CA GLY A 132 -42.36 -36.91 10.78
C GLY A 132 -42.73 -36.05 12.01
N ALA A 133 -42.53 -34.75 11.95
CA ALA A 133 -43.03 -33.78 12.94
C ALA A 133 -43.33 -32.44 12.26
N ASP A 134 -43.83 -31.47 13.02
CA ASP A 134 -44.06 -30.11 12.54
C ASP A 134 -42.72 -29.40 12.21
N PRO A 135 -42.71 -28.42 11.28
CA PRO A 135 -41.51 -27.62 11.00
C PRO A 135 -40.99 -26.89 12.24
N THR A 136 -39.68 -26.79 12.40
CA THR A 136 -39.06 -26.11 13.55
C THR A 136 -38.56 -24.73 13.15
N LEU A 137 -38.81 -23.71 13.98
CA LEU A 137 -38.18 -22.40 13.80
C LEU A 137 -36.69 -22.48 14.17
N ALA A 138 -35.82 -22.24 13.19
CA ALA A 138 -34.38 -22.27 13.39
C ALA A 138 -33.68 -21.17 12.59
N THR A 139 -32.51 -20.75 13.07
CA THR A 139 -31.63 -19.85 12.31
C THR A 139 -30.88 -20.63 11.24
N LEU A 140 -30.59 -19.98 10.12
CA LEU A 140 -29.63 -20.54 9.17
C LEU A 140 -28.21 -20.38 9.74
N THR A 141 -27.39 -21.41 9.59
CA THR A 141 -25.99 -21.40 10.06
C THR A 141 -25.04 -21.47 8.87
N GLY A 142 -24.02 -20.62 8.89
CA GLY A 142 -22.94 -20.66 7.92
C GLY A 142 -22.00 -21.85 8.10
N THR A 143 -21.10 -22.02 7.14
CA THR A 143 -19.96 -22.95 7.26
C THR A 143 -18.68 -22.13 7.28
N THR A 144 -17.78 -22.45 8.21
CA THR A 144 -16.46 -21.80 8.30
C THR A 144 -15.76 -21.83 6.94
N ASP A 145 -15.12 -20.72 6.58
CA ASP A 145 -14.38 -20.54 5.33
C ASP A 145 -15.22 -20.65 4.03
N HIS A 146 -16.57 -20.57 4.11
CA HIS A 146 -17.44 -20.61 2.94
C HIS A 146 -18.49 -19.49 2.93
N ILE A 147 -19.49 -19.58 3.82
CA ILE A 147 -20.63 -18.67 3.86
C ILE A 147 -20.81 -18.16 5.28
N ASN A 148 -20.79 -16.84 5.42
CA ASN A 148 -21.20 -16.16 6.63
C ASN A 148 -22.71 -15.93 6.60
N VAL A 149 -23.37 -16.25 7.72
CA VAL A 149 -24.79 -16.00 7.93
C VAL A 149 -24.98 -15.08 9.12
N THR A 150 -25.56 -13.90 8.86
CA THR A 150 -25.88 -12.92 9.90
C THR A 150 -27.39 -12.84 10.07
N ASN A 151 -27.87 -13.39 11.18
CA ASN A 151 -29.28 -13.36 11.56
C ASN A 151 -29.62 -12.02 12.21
N GLY A 152 -30.57 -11.28 11.65
CA GLY A 152 -30.97 -9.94 12.09
C GLY A 152 -32.48 -9.78 12.25
N THR A 153 -32.91 -8.63 12.75
CA THR A 153 -34.34 -8.30 12.84
C THR A 153 -34.93 -8.17 11.45
N GLY A 154 -35.87 -9.05 11.07
CA GLY A 154 -36.52 -9.03 9.76
C GLY A 154 -35.60 -9.38 8.58
N SER A 155 -34.38 -9.86 8.80
CA SER A 155 -33.42 -10.19 7.74
C SER A 155 -32.51 -11.37 8.10
N ILE A 156 -32.02 -12.03 7.07
CA ILE A 156 -30.89 -12.94 7.12
C ILE A 156 -29.95 -12.49 6.00
N THR A 157 -28.77 -12.01 6.35
CA THR A 157 -27.76 -11.64 5.36
C THR A 157 -26.84 -12.83 5.13
N LEU A 158 -26.72 -13.24 3.87
CA LEU A 158 -25.79 -14.25 3.42
C LEU A 158 -24.63 -13.55 2.70
N ASP A 159 -23.42 -13.93 3.04
CA ASP A 159 -22.23 -13.34 2.47
C ASP A 159 -21.12 -14.37 2.35
N LEU A 160 -20.11 -14.09 1.51
CA LEU A 160 -18.88 -14.86 1.56
C LEU A 160 -18.23 -14.70 2.92
N ASP A 161 -17.61 -15.76 3.41
CA ASP A 161 -16.87 -15.69 4.66
C ASP A 161 -15.70 -14.68 4.56
N THR A 162 -15.24 -14.20 5.71
CA THR A 162 -14.17 -13.19 5.79
C THR A 162 -12.87 -13.67 5.12
N ASN A 163 -12.47 -14.92 5.30
CA ASN A 163 -11.24 -15.47 4.73
C ASN A 163 -11.35 -15.60 3.20
N THR A 164 -12.47 -16.08 2.66
CA THR A 164 -12.71 -16.10 1.20
C THR A 164 -12.68 -14.70 0.63
N LYS A 165 -13.29 -13.72 1.31
CA LYS A 165 -13.23 -12.31 0.88
C LYS A 165 -11.82 -11.76 0.89
N THR A 166 -11.02 -12.07 1.91
CA THR A 166 -9.61 -11.67 1.99
C THR A 166 -8.81 -12.29 0.86
N LEU A 167 -9.02 -13.57 0.54
CA LEU A 167 -8.36 -14.23 -0.59
C LEU A 167 -8.73 -13.56 -1.92
N LEU A 168 -10.01 -13.26 -2.14
CA LEU A 168 -10.46 -12.52 -3.33
C LEU A 168 -9.96 -11.07 -3.37
N GLY A 169 -9.55 -10.51 -2.23
CA GLY A 169 -8.91 -9.21 -2.12
C GLY A 169 -7.54 -9.15 -2.82
N SER A 170 -6.90 -10.29 -3.12
CA SER A 170 -5.66 -10.32 -3.92
C SER A 170 -5.84 -9.78 -5.34
N PHE A 171 -7.09 -9.68 -5.82
CA PHE A 171 -7.44 -9.14 -7.12
C PHE A 171 -7.85 -7.65 -7.08
N ASN A 172 -7.72 -6.95 -5.95
CA ASN A 172 -7.99 -5.52 -5.92
C ASN A 172 -6.99 -4.77 -6.83
N GLY A 173 -7.48 -3.80 -7.61
CA GLY A 173 -6.66 -3.00 -8.53
C GLY A 173 -6.54 -3.56 -9.95
N ILE A 174 -7.51 -4.39 -10.38
CA ILE A 174 -7.57 -4.93 -11.76
C ILE A 174 -8.90 -4.63 -12.47
N PHE A 175 -8.91 -4.85 -13.78
CA PHE A 175 -10.13 -5.10 -14.55
C PHE A 175 -10.41 -6.60 -14.65
N LEU A 176 -11.67 -7.01 -14.77
CA LEU A 176 -11.99 -8.43 -14.97
C LEU A 176 -11.65 -8.84 -16.40
N GLU A 177 -11.92 -7.95 -17.34
CA GLU A 177 -11.69 -8.10 -18.76
C GLU A 177 -10.34 -7.53 -19.17
N LYS A 178 -9.84 -8.00 -20.31
CA LYS A 178 -8.66 -7.44 -20.97
C LYS A 178 -8.98 -6.03 -21.47
N LEU A 179 -8.09 -5.09 -21.18
CA LEU A 179 -8.20 -3.70 -21.63
C LEU A 179 -7.45 -3.46 -22.95
N ASP A 180 -7.95 -2.52 -23.74
CA ASP A 180 -7.23 -1.87 -24.83
C ASP A 180 -7.10 -0.37 -24.53
N PHE A 181 -5.86 0.06 -24.28
CA PHE A 181 -5.52 1.47 -24.12
C PHE A 181 -4.64 1.91 -25.28
N THR A 182 -5.11 2.87 -26.07
CA THR A 182 -4.42 3.37 -27.26
C THR A 182 -4.05 4.84 -27.10
N ILE A 183 -3.02 5.28 -27.83
CA ILE A 183 -2.53 6.66 -27.84
C ILE A 183 -2.69 7.24 -29.23
N SER A 184 -3.31 8.42 -29.31
CA SER A 184 -3.42 9.21 -30.53
C SER A 184 -2.98 10.65 -30.30
N GLU A 185 -2.71 11.37 -31.38
CA GLU A 185 -2.45 12.80 -31.34
C GLU A 185 -3.25 13.50 -32.43
N ALA A 186 -3.87 14.63 -32.08
CA ALA A 186 -4.55 15.50 -33.03
C ALA A 186 -4.39 16.96 -32.61
N GLY A 187 -3.90 17.81 -33.52
CA GLY A 187 -3.87 19.26 -33.34
C GLY A 187 -3.03 19.73 -32.15
N GLY A 188 -1.98 19.01 -31.78
CA GLY A 188 -1.12 19.23 -30.63
C GLY A 188 -1.58 18.55 -29.34
N THR A 189 -2.74 17.88 -29.35
CA THR A 189 -3.30 17.19 -28.17
C THR A 189 -3.02 15.71 -28.22
N VAL A 190 -2.27 15.20 -27.25
CA VAL A 190 -2.07 13.75 -27.07
C VAL A 190 -3.20 13.19 -26.22
N THR A 191 -3.93 12.21 -26.76
CA THR A 191 -5.08 11.57 -26.11
C THR A 191 -4.80 10.09 -25.88
N GLY A 192 -5.04 9.63 -24.65
CA GLY A 192 -5.16 8.21 -24.35
C GLY A 192 -6.63 7.80 -24.34
N SER A 193 -6.95 6.66 -24.96
CA SER A 193 -8.31 6.12 -25.06
C SER A 193 -8.35 4.72 -24.48
N LEU A 194 -9.26 4.47 -23.54
CA LEU A 194 -9.45 3.20 -22.83
C LEU A 194 -10.79 2.57 -23.22
N GLU A 195 -10.76 1.29 -23.54
CA GLU A 195 -11.94 0.44 -23.68
C GLU A 195 -11.61 -1.02 -23.36
N GLN A 196 -12.63 -1.89 -23.31
CA GLN A 196 -12.41 -3.33 -23.32
C GLN A 196 -11.77 -3.75 -24.67
N ASP A 197 -10.88 -4.74 -24.65
CA ASP A 197 -10.34 -5.33 -25.89
C ASP A 197 -11.51 -5.91 -26.72
N SER A 198 -11.63 -5.49 -27.98
CA SER A 198 -12.79 -5.69 -28.87
C SER A 198 -14.02 -4.78 -28.61
N GLY A 199 -13.88 -3.74 -27.79
CA GLY A 199 -14.88 -2.71 -27.52
C GLY A 199 -15.82 -3.05 -26.36
N GLY A 200 -16.32 -2.02 -25.67
CA GLY A 200 -17.28 -2.12 -24.57
C GLY A 200 -16.73 -1.65 -23.22
N ASP A 201 -17.54 -1.84 -22.18
CA ASP A 201 -17.29 -1.39 -20.82
C ASP A 201 -16.37 -2.35 -20.05
N LEU A 202 -15.60 -1.82 -19.09
CA LEU A 202 -14.72 -2.61 -18.24
C LEU A 202 -15.31 -2.77 -16.84
N VAL A 203 -15.16 -3.93 -16.20
CA VAL A 203 -15.53 -4.11 -14.80
C VAL A 203 -14.31 -3.92 -13.91
N GLN A 204 -14.37 -2.93 -13.03
CA GLN A 204 -13.33 -2.58 -12.06
C GLN A 204 -13.48 -3.39 -10.78
N ARG A 205 -12.37 -3.93 -10.26
CA ARG A 205 -12.30 -4.55 -8.93
C ARG A 205 -11.50 -3.68 -7.97
N PHE A 206 -12.19 -3.17 -6.95
CA PHE A 206 -11.61 -2.45 -5.81
C PHE A 206 -11.97 -3.12 -4.49
N SER A 207 -11.38 -2.64 -3.40
CA SER A 207 -11.64 -3.10 -2.03
C SER A 207 -13.09 -2.96 -1.59
N ASP A 208 -13.83 -2.01 -2.16
CA ASP A 208 -15.25 -1.74 -1.88
C ASP A 208 -16.22 -2.46 -2.83
N GLY A 209 -15.74 -3.30 -3.75
CA GLY A 209 -16.58 -4.13 -4.61
C GLY A 209 -16.23 -4.07 -6.09
N TYR A 210 -17.22 -4.37 -6.92
CA TYR A 210 -17.14 -4.28 -8.37
C TYR A 210 -17.85 -3.01 -8.85
N THR A 211 -17.30 -2.34 -9.86
CA THR A 211 -17.93 -1.16 -10.47
C THR A 211 -17.73 -1.20 -11.97
N VAL A 212 -18.79 -1.04 -12.75
CA VAL A 212 -18.70 -0.94 -14.21
C VAL A 212 -18.16 0.43 -14.59
N LEU A 213 -17.10 0.45 -15.39
CA LEU A 213 -16.54 1.64 -16.04
C LEU A 213 -17.14 1.75 -17.44
N ASP A 214 -17.99 2.75 -17.64
CA ASP A 214 -18.51 3.09 -18.96
C ASP A 214 -17.37 3.54 -19.87
N CYS A 215 -17.15 2.79 -20.95
CA CYS A 215 -16.17 3.07 -21.99
C CYS A 215 -16.87 3.13 -23.36
N THR A 216 -18.14 3.53 -23.40
CA THR A 216 -18.94 3.60 -24.62
C THR A 216 -19.49 5.03 -24.86
N PRO A 217 -18.78 5.89 -25.63
CA PRO A 217 -17.54 5.64 -26.38
C PRO A 217 -16.30 5.58 -25.47
N ALA A 218 -15.18 5.10 -26.02
CA ALA A 218 -13.93 4.88 -25.28
C ALA A 218 -13.60 6.04 -24.34
N LEU A 219 -13.31 5.71 -23.08
CA LEU A 219 -13.00 6.70 -22.06
C LEU A 219 -11.66 7.37 -22.38
N THR A 220 -11.62 8.70 -22.41
CA THR A 220 -10.41 9.43 -22.84
C THR A 220 -9.71 10.19 -21.71
N ILE A 221 -8.40 10.36 -21.83
CA ILE A 221 -7.57 11.25 -21.00
C ILE A 221 -6.66 12.11 -21.86
N ASN A 222 -6.56 13.41 -21.53
CA ASN A 222 -5.59 14.31 -22.15
C ASN A 222 -4.22 14.16 -21.50
N LEU A 223 -3.23 13.70 -22.27
CA LEU A 223 -1.87 13.43 -21.82
C LEU A 223 -0.86 14.50 -22.23
N THR A 224 -1.32 15.58 -22.87
CA THR A 224 -0.46 16.63 -23.44
C THR A 224 0.48 17.27 -22.42
N ALA A 225 0.06 17.39 -21.15
CA ALA A 225 0.90 17.94 -20.09
C ALA A 225 1.99 16.96 -19.59
N TYR A 226 1.89 15.67 -19.92
CA TYR A 226 2.75 14.61 -19.41
C TYR A 226 3.83 14.18 -20.41
N VAL A 227 3.83 14.75 -21.60
CA VAL A 227 4.79 14.48 -22.68
C VAL A 227 6.21 14.96 -22.34
N GLY A 228 7.20 14.28 -22.91
CA GLY A 228 8.60 14.67 -22.82
C GLY A 228 9.06 15.50 -24.02
N SER A 229 10.38 15.68 -24.14
CA SER A 229 11.00 16.15 -25.38
C SER A 229 11.43 14.94 -26.23
N ASN A 230 11.87 15.19 -27.45
CA ASN A 230 12.38 14.10 -28.31
C ASN A 230 13.69 13.51 -27.79
N ALA A 231 14.54 14.33 -27.18
CA ALA A 231 15.79 13.88 -26.57
C ALA A 231 15.59 13.27 -25.18
N VAL A 232 14.53 13.69 -24.46
CA VAL A 232 14.20 13.20 -23.12
C VAL A 232 12.70 12.85 -23.07
N PRO A 233 12.30 11.68 -23.61
CA PRO A 233 10.93 11.19 -23.47
C PRO A 233 10.59 10.98 -21.99
N LYS A 234 9.33 11.21 -21.61
CA LYS A 234 8.89 11.03 -20.22
C LYS A 234 8.08 9.75 -20.06
N LYS A 235 8.30 9.06 -18.94
CA LYS A 235 7.44 7.96 -18.50
C LYS A 235 6.11 8.54 -18.01
N VAL A 236 5.00 7.93 -18.37
CA VAL A 236 3.66 8.33 -17.93
C VAL A 236 2.91 7.12 -17.40
N PHE A 237 2.41 7.21 -16.18
CA PHE A 237 1.62 6.19 -15.51
C PHE A 237 0.16 6.60 -15.57
N VAL A 238 -0.68 5.83 -16.28
CA VAL A 238 -2.13 6.06 -16.41
C VAL A 238 -2.87 5.08 -15.52
N TYR A 239 -3.79 5.57 -14.71
CA TYR A 239 -4.49 4.78 -13.68
C TYR A 239 -5.89 5.33 -13.41
N ILE A 240 -6.70 4.54 -12.69
CA ILE A 240 -8.01 4.97 -12.16
C ILE A 240 -7.98 4.80 -10.64
N LEU A 241 -8.39 5.82 -9.89
CA LEU A 241 -8.41 5.81 -8.43
C LEU A 241 -9.71 5.19 -7.91
N GLN A 242 -9.64 4.45 -6.80
CA GLN A 242 -10.85 3.96 -6.12
C GLN A 242 -11.80 5.10 -5.72
N SER A 243 -11.25 6.26 -5.36
CA SER A 243 -12.02 7.46 -5.00
C SER A 243 -12.62 8.21 -6.20
N ALA A 244 -12.18 7.91 -7.42
CA ALA A 244 -12.60 8.58 -8.65
C ALA A 244 -12.76 7.56 -9.80
N LYS A 245 -13.67 6.60 -9.61
CA LYS A 245 -13.82 5.39 -10.44
C LYS A 245 -14.24 5.63 -11.90
N THR A 246 -14.70 6.83 -12.26
CA THR A 246 -15.23 7.14 -13.60
C THR A 246 -14.26 7.94 -14.46
N ALA A 247 -13.07 8.26 -13.95
CA ALA A 247 -12.10 9.09 -14.65
C ALA A 247 -10.68 8.52 -14.54
N MET A 248 -9.94 8.57 -15.65
CA MET A 248 -8.51 8.28 -15.66
C MET A 248 -7.71 9.47 -15.12
N ALA A 249 -6.59 9.17 -14.48
CA ALA A 249 -5.57 10.11 -14.06
C ALA A 249 -4.19 9.68 -14.60
N ALA A 250 -3.24 10.62 -14.62
CA ALA A 250 -1.88 10.38 -15.10
C ALA A 250 -0.81 10.97 -14.17
N SER A 251 0.40 10.43 -14.23
CA SER A 251 1.55 10.87 -13.42
C SER A 251 2.88 10.64 -14.17
N ASN A 252 3.86 11.53 -13.98
CA ASN A 252 5.25 11.31 -14.44
C ASN A 252 6.18 10.76 -13.34
N SER A 253 5.69 10.64 -12.11
CA SER A 253 6.52 10.33 -10.93
C SER A 253 6.44 8.87 -10.48
N GLY A 254 5.39 8.16 -10.90
CA GLY A 254 5.10 6.79 -10.46
C GLY A 254 3.61 6.52 -10.30
N TRP A 255 3.29 5.29 -9.89
CA TRP A 255 1.96 4.89 -9.45
C TRP A 255 1.56 5.63 -8.16
N PRO A 256 0.26 5.92 -7.94
CA PRO A 256 -0.18 6.58 -6.72
C PRO A 256 -0.05 5.66 -5.50
N ALA A 257 0.10 6.26 -4.31
CA ALA A 257 0.16 5.53 -3.04
C ALA A 257 -1.22 5.04 -2.54
N THR A 258 -2.30 5.61 -3.07
CA THR A 258 -3.70 5.23 -2.80
C THR A 258 -4.13 4.05 -3.68
N GLU A 259 -5.20 3.36 -3.29
CA GLU A 259 -5.78 2.27 -4.08
C GLU A 259 -6.15 2.73 -5.50
N HIS A 260 -5.70 1.97 -6.49
CA HIS A 260 -5.86 2.29 -7.90
C HIS A 260 -5.86 1.03 -8.77
N ILE A 261 -6.44 1.16 -9.96
CA ILE A 261 -6.25 0.23 -11.08
C ILE A 261 -5.20 0.82 -12.01
N ARG A 262 -4.20 0.02 -12.38
CA ARG A 262 -3.18 0.40 -13.35
C ARG A 262 -3.74 0.19 -14.76
N VAL A 263 -3.69 1.21 -15.61
CA VAL A 263 -4.17 1.12 -17.00
C VAL A 263 -3.01 0.91 -17.94
N ALA A 264 -2.04 1.83 -17.94
CA ALA A 264 -0.89 1.75 -18.84
C ALA A 264 0.36 2.44 -18.28
N ASN A 265 1.52 1.96 -18.70
CA ASN A 265 2.81 2.62 -18.53
C ASN A 265 3.36 3.01 -19.91
N LEU A 266 3.49 4.31 -20.13
CA LEU A 266 3.83 4.90 -21.42
C LEU A 266 5.22 5.50 -21.41
N LEU A 267 5.81 5.64 -22.59
CA LEU A 267 6.93 6.53 -22.84
C LEU A 267 6.52 7.51 -23.95
N LEU A 268 6.38 8.79 -23.62
CA LEU A 268 5.92 9.82 -24.55
C LEU A 268 7.04 10.79 -24.89
N LYS A 269 7.28 10.97 -26.19
CA LYS A 269 8.13 12.04 -26.76
C LYS A 269 7.34 13.35 -26.77
N SER A 270 7.77 14.36 -27.53
CA SER A 270 6.95 15.55 -27.75
C SER A 270 5.60 15.19 -28.38
N ALA A 271 4.59 16.04 -28.17
CA ALA A 271 3.26 15.83 -28.75
C ALA A 271 3.32 15.67 -30.28
N ALA A 272 3.95 16.62 -30.98
CA ALA A 272 4.11 16.57 -32.43
C ALA A 272 4.74 15.25 -32.93
N THR A 273 5.77 14.77 -32.24
CA THR A 273 6.43 13.52 -32.65
C THR A 273 5.62 12.27 -32.28
N THR A 274 4.83 12.32 -31.20
CA THR A 274 3.87 11.25 -30.87
C THR A 274 2.84 11.09 -32.00
N GLY A 275 2.40 12.18 -32.60
CA GLY A 275 1.53 12.15 -33.78
C GLY A 275 2.22 11.58 -35.03
N THR A 276 3.43 12.04 -35.35
CA THR A 276 4.16 11.53 -36.52
C THR A 276 4.58 10.07 -36.37
N ASP A 277 4.87 9.61 -35.15
CA ASP A 277 5.23 8.22 -34.84
C ASP A 277 3.99 7.30 -34.81
N GLY A 278 2.78 7.85 -34.90
CA GLY A 278 1.52 7.09 -34.87
C GLY A 278 1.13 6.59 -33.48
N GLY A 279 1.66 7.20 -32.40
CA GLY A 279 1.38 6.84 -31.02
C GLY A 279 2.57 7.05 -30.08
N ALA A 280 2.49 6.44 -28.89
CA ALA A 280 3.55 6.49 -27.90
C ALA A 280 4.82 5.75 -28.35
N LEU A 281 5.99 6.20 -27.89
CA LEU A 281 7.26 5.47 -28.09
C LEU A 281 7.23 4.10 -27.42
N ALA A 282 6.54 4.00 -26.29
CA ALA A 282 6.16 2.73 -25.68
C ALA A 282 4.76 2.85 -25.08
N ASN A 283 3.92 1.84 -25.30
CA ASN A 283 2.62 1.70 -24.66
C ASN A 283 2.50 0.31 -24.03
N ARG A 284 2.69 0.22 -22.73
CA ARG A 284 2.52 -1.02 -21.98
C ARG A 284 1.19 -1.00 -21.25
N ASN A 285 0.19 -1.62 -21.87
CA ASN A 285 -1.09 -1.95 -21.24
C ASN A 285 -0.87 -2.86 -20.01
N TRP A 286 -1.40 -2.47 -18.86
CA TRP A 286 -1.26 -3.19 -17.60
C TRP A 286 -2.36 -4.24 -17.44
N ASN A 287 -2.36 -5.18 -18.39
CA ASN A 287 -3.38 -6.22 -18.60
C ASN A 287 -3.33 -7.37 -17.57
N ASP A 288 -3.46 -7.05 -16.28
CA ASP A 288 -3.56 -8.01 -15.17
C ASP A 288 -5.01 -8.52 -15.01
N PHE A 289 -5.69 -8.83 -16.12
CA PHE A 289 -7.12 -9.15 -16.14
C PHE A 289 -7.42 -10.49 -15.45
N ALA A 290 -8.65 -10.67 -14.97
CA ALA A 290 -9.02 -11.87 -14.21
C ALA A 290 -8.98 -13.16 -15.07
N SER A 291 -9.57 -13.11 -16.26
CA SER A 291 -9.55 -14.21 -17.24
C SER A 291 -9.69 -13.72 -18.68
N ASP A 292 -9.11 -14.45 -19.63
CA ASP A 292 -9.28 -14.15 -21.06
C ASP A 292 -10.59 -14.74 -21.63
N THR A 293 -10.79 -14.55 -22.95
CA THR A 293 -11.96 -15.06 -23.68
C THR A 293 -12.02 -16.58 -23.76
N ASN A 294 -10.92 -17.29 -23.50
CA ASN A 294 -10.86 -18.74 -23.37
C ASN A 294 -11.07 -19.19 -21.92
N SER A 295 -11.42 -18.27 -21.01
CA SER A 295 -11.56 -18.51 -19.57
C SER A 295 -10.25 -18.92 -18.89
N GLN A 296 -9.09 -18.60 -19.48
CA GLN A 296 -7.80 -18.82 -18.82
C GLN A 296 -7.56 -17.70 -17.81
N GLY A 297 -7.42 -18.07 -16.55
CA GLY A 297 -7.19 -17.14 -15.46
C GLY A 297 -5.76 -16.59 -15.43
N HIS A 298 -5.60 -15.44 -14.78
CA HIS A 298 -4.32 -14.72 -14.64
C HIS A 298 -3.14 -15.59 -14.20
N ILE A 299 -3.36 -16.54 -13.27
CA ILE A 299 -2.30 -17.45 -12.77
C ILE A 299 -1.69 -18.25 -13.92
N THR A 300 -2.50 -18.75 -14.86
CA THR A 300 -1.98 -19.55 -15.98
C THR A 300 -1.10 -18.73 -16.92
N HIS A 301 -1.38 -17.44 -17.08
CA HIS A 301 -0.54 -16.52 -17.86
C HIS A 301 0.77 -16.20 -17.13
N ILE A 302 0.71 -15.98 -15.82
CA ILE A 302 1.90 -15.83 -14.96
C ILE A 302 2.77 -17.08 -15.06
N GLU A 303 2.19 -18.26 -14.91
CA GLU A 303 2.89 -19.54 -14.99
C GLU A 303 3.55 -19.77 -16.35
N ASN A 304 2.87 -19.40 -17.43
CA ASN A 304 3.43 -19.44 -18.78
C ASN A 304 4.60 -18.48 -18.94
N ARG A 305 4.49 -17.25 -18.41
CA ARG A 305 5.57 -16.26 -18.45
C ARG A 305 6.78 -16.69 -17.63
N ILE A 306 6.59 -17.20 -16.40
CA ILE A 306 7.69 -17.66 -15.54
C ILE A 306 8.43 -18.83 -16.19
N ARG A 307 7.73 -19.73 -16.89
CA ARG A 307 8.36 -20.85 -17.63
C ARG A 307 9.19 -20.44 -18.83
N GLN A 308 9.14 -19.18 -19.25
CA GLN A 308 10.07 -18.65 -20.25
C GLN A 308 11.46 -18.39 -19.66
N GLU A 309 11.61 -18.41 -18.33
CA GLU A 309 12.87 -18.22 -17.63
C GLU A 309 13.60 -19.57 -17.45
N PRO A 310 14.95 -19.56 -17.36
CA PRO A 310 15.71 -20.76 -17.01
C PRO A 310 15.31 -21.32 -15.64
N THR A 311 15.49 -22.62 -15.45
CA THR A 311 15.34 -23.27 -14.14
C THR A 311 16.28 -22.59 -13.13
N GLN A 312 15.78 -22.29 -11.93
CA GLN A 312 16.55 -21.60 -10.89
C GLN A 312 17.12 -22.62 -9.91
N TRP A 313 18.43 -22.67 -9.76
CA TRP A 313 19.05 -23.52 -8.74
C TRP A 313 18.65 -23.06 -7.32
N ASN A 314 18.46 -24.01 -6.40
CA ASN A 314 18.13 -23.72 -4.99
C ASN A 314 19.14 -24.29 -3.99
N SER A 315 19.60 -25.53 -4.17
CA SER A 315 20.59 -26.15 -3.27
C SER A 315 21.26 -27.38 -3.90
N GLY A 316 22.38 -27.82 -3.35
CA GLY A 316 23.09 -29.03 -3.80
C GLY A 316 23.70 -28.91 -5.20
N VAL A 317 23.80 -30.01 -5.94
CA VAL A 317 24.52 -30.09 -7.22
C VAL A 317 25.98 -29.62 -7.08
N ALA A 318 26.64 -30.02 -5.98
CA ALA A 318 28.04 -29.70 -5.77
C ALA A 318 28.89 -30.54 -6.72
N LEU A 319 29.75 -29.88 -7.49
CA LEU A 319 30.59 -30.49 -8.51
C LEU A 319 31.92 -30.97 -7.93
N THR A 320 32.26 -32.21 -8.22
CA THR A 320 33.56 -32.83 -7.98
C THR A 320 34.03 -33.46 -9.29
N LEU A 321 35.31 -33.29 -9.64
CA LEU A 321 35.91 -33.95 -10.79
C LEU A 321 36.69 -35.17 -10.33
N LYS A 322 36.62 -36.28 -11.08
CA LYS A 322 37.43 -37.49 -10.82
C LYS A 322 38.38 -37.77 -11.97
N ASN A 323 39.50 -38.42 -11.65
CA ASN A 323 40.48 -38.93 -12.60
C ASN A 323 40.18 -40.38 -12.99
N SER A 324 40.97 -40.94 -13.91
CA SER A 324 40.81 -42.33 -14.39
C SER A 324 40.95 -43.42 -13.31
N ALA A 325 41.46 -43.08 -12.13
CA ALA A 325 41.56 -43.97 -10.97
C ALA A 325 40.46 -43.72 -9.92
N GLY A 326 39.49 -42.85 -10.20
CA GLY A 326 38.39 -42.50 -9.30
C GLY A 326 38.73 -41.54 -8.17
N ALA A 327 39.98 -41.06 -8.12
CA ALA A 327 40.39 -40.06 -7.14
C ALA A 327 39.97 -38.66 -7.59
N GLU A 328 39.67 -37.80 -6.62
CA GLU A 328 39.33 -36.41 -6.89
C GLU A 328 40.46 -35.70 -7.65
N LEU A 329 40.09 -35.00 -8.72
CA LEU A 329 40.97 -34.19 -9.52
C LEU A 329 40.99 -32.77 -8.93
N THR A 330 42.08 -32.43 -8.26
CA THR A 330 42.31 -31.09 -7.68
C THR A 330 43.08 -30.18 -8.63
N THR A 331 43.06 -28.87 -8.36
CA THR A 331 43.75 -27.89 -9.20
C THR A 331 45.26 -28.16 -9.25
N GLY A 332 45.84 -28.13 -10.45
CA GLY A 332 47.23 -28.47 -10.71
C GLY A 332 47.50 -29.95 -11.01
N ASN A 333 46.52 -30.85 -10.78
CA ASN A 333 46.66 -32.27 -11.11
C ASN A 333 46.26 -32.55 -12.56
N SER A 334 46.93 -33.53 -13.16
CA SER A 334 46.70 -33.92 -14.55
C SER A 334 46.16 -35.34 -14.66
N SER A 335 45.25 -35.57 -15.61
CA SER A 335 44.61 -36.86 -15.81
C SER A 335 44.34 -37.14 -17.30
N THR A 336 44.27 -38.42 -17.65
CA THR A 336 43.89 -38.92 -18.99
C THR A 336 42.38 -39.18 -19.12
N ALA A 337 41.63 -38.97 -18.03
CA ALA A 337 40.16 -38.95 -18.01
C ALA A 337 39.69 -37.87 -17.02
N VAL A 338 38.61 -37.19 -17.35
CA VAL A 338 37.96 -36.21 -16.47
C VAL A 338 36.50 -36.60 -16.41
N GLU A 339 36.05 -36.99 -15.23
CA GLU A 339 34.67 -37.44 -14.99
C GLU A 339 33.96 -36.45 -14.09
N ILE A 340 32.72 -36.12 -14.47
CA ILE A 340 31.87 -35.18 -13.75
C ILE A 340 31.09 -35.96 -12.70
N VAL A 341 31.18 -35.49 -11.46
CA VAL A 341 30.37 -36.00 -10.35
C VAL A 341 29.64 -34.84 -9.70
N THR A 342 28.33 -34.92 -9.58
CA THR A 342 27.51 -33.93 -8.85
C THR A 342 26.70 -34.59 -7.75
N THR A 343 26.59 -33.90 -6.61
CA THR A 343 25.70 -34.34 -5.53
C THR A 343 24.24 -34.13 -5.92
N THR A 344 23.31 -34.83 -5.25
CA THR A 344 21.88 -34.49 -5.33
C THR A 344 21.66 -33.02 -4.96
N GLY A 345 20.67 -32.39 -5.58
CA GLY A 345 20.29 -31.01 -5.31
C GLY A 345 18.82 -30.73 -5.63
N THR A 346 18.46 -29.45 -5.62
CA THR A 346 17.10 -29.00 -5.91
C THR A 346 17.11 -27.75 -6.78
N ALA A 347 16.15 -27.64 -7.69
CA ALA A 347 15.97 -26.48 -8.56
C ALA A 347 14.48 -26.16 -8.79
N TYR A 348 14.15 -24.89 -9.04
CA TYR A 348 12.81 -24.38 -9.29
C TYR A 348 12.54 -24.23 -10.79
N GLN A 349 11.46 -24.86 -11.25
CA GLN A 349 10.82 -24.52 -12.52
C GLN A 349 9.67 -23.57 -12.21
N LEU A 350 8.48 -24.11 -11.91
CA LEU A 350 7.47 -23.40 -11.12
C LEU A 350 7.50 -23.84 -9.66
N HIS A 351 7.58 -25.17 -9.47
CA HIS A 351 7.75 -25.79 -8.18
C HIS A 351 9.19 -26.28 -8.02
N LYS A 352 9.53 -26.71 -6.81
CA LYS A 352 10.82 -27.28 -6.50
C LYS A 352 10.90 -28.73 -7.00
N HIS A 353 11.94 -29.04 -7.77
CA HIS A 353 12.28 -30.36 -8.25
C HIS A 353 13.60 -30.85 -7.64
N THR A 354 13.77 -32.16 -7.51
CA THR A 354 15.02 -32.78 -7.08
C THR A 354 15.86 -33.13 -8.30
N PHE A 355 17.07 -32.57 -8.36
CA PHE A 355 18.09 -32.95 -9.33
C PHE A 355 18.88 -34.14 -8.76
N PRO A 356 18.91 -35.31 -9.43
CA PRO A 356 19.57 -36.50 -8.92
C PRO A 356 21.07 -36.28 -8.78
N ALA A 357 21.74 -37.12 -7.99
CA ALA A 357 23.19 -37.20 -8.06
C ALA A 357 23.58 -37.77 -9.44
N PHE A 358 24.76 -37.38 -9.92
CA PHE A 358 25.29 -37.79 -11.21
C PHE A 358 26.76 -38.18 -11.01
N ASP A 359 27.21 -39.32 -11.51
CA ASP A 359 28.59 -39.82 -11.33
C ASP A 359 29.07 -40.62 -12.55
N MET A 360 29.78 -39.94 -13.47
CA MET A 360 30.34 -40.57 -14.68
C MET A 360 31.39 -41.66 -14.39
N TYR A 361 31.98 -41.70 -13.19
CA TYR A 361 33.00 -42.70 -12.84
C TYR A 361 32.36 -44.01 -12.38
N SER A 362 31.48 -43.91 -11.39
CA SER A 362 30.97 -45.08 -10.65
C SER A 362 29.73 -45.67 -11.30
N VAL A 363 28.97 -44.87 -12.05
CA VAL A 363 27.70 -45.24 -12.65
C VAL A 363 27.88 -45.28 -14.16
N GLY A 364 28.06 -46.49 -14.72
CA GLY A 364 28.32 -46.66 -16.16
C GLY A 364 27.17 -46.27 -17.10
N THR A 365 26.04 -45.78 -16.56
CA THR A 365 24.91 -45.21 -17.33
C THR A 365 24.86 -43.69 -17.27
N ASP A 366 25.66 -43.05 -16.42
CA ASP A 366 25.68 -41.58 -16.31
C ASP A 366 26.62 -41.01 -17.38
N ASP A 367 26.04 -40.23 -18.29
CA ASP A 367 26.71 -39.63 -19.43
C ASP A 367 26.45 -38.13 -19.53
N ALA A 368 27.44 -37.39 -20.05
CA ALA A 368 27.30 -35.96 -20.30
C ALA A 368 27.10 -35.72 -21.80
N HIS A 369 26.42 -34.65 -22.18
CA HIS A 369 26.18 -34.33 -23.58
C HIS A 369 26.85 -33.02 -23.99
N VAL A 370 27.57 -33.03 -25.11
CA VAL A 370 28.27 -31.87 -25.64
C VAL A 370 27.36 -31.12 -26.60
N VAL A 371 26.87 -29.96 -26.16
CA VAL A 371 25.74 -29.23 -26.77
C VAL A 371 26.08 -28.67 -28.14
N ASN A 372 27.30 -28.19 -28.33
CA ASN A 372 27.75 -27.46 -29.52
C ASN A 372 28.95 -28.15 -30.21
N GLN A 373 29.05 -29.48 -30.13
CA GLN A 373 30.12 -30.23 -30.79
C GLN A 373 30.09 -30.02 -32.32
N PRO A 374 31.25 -29.76 -32.97
CA PRO A 374 31.32 -29.62 -34.41
C PRO A 374 30.75 -30.84 -35.15
N THR A 375 30.09 -30.63 -36.29
CA THR A 375 29.39 -31.70 -37.03
C THR A 375 30.32 -32.81 -37.49
N ASP A 376 31.56 -32.51 -37.85
CA ASP A 376 32.55 -33.51 -38.27
C ASP A 376 33.17 -34.27 -37.07
N ARG A 377 32.69 -33.99 -35.86
CA ARG A 377 33.07 -34.63 -34.61
C ARG A 377 31.91 -35.35 -33.92
N GLY A 378 30.74 -35.44 -34.54
CA GLY A 378 29.53 -36.08 -33.97
C GLY A 378 28.31 -35.15 -33.98
N GLY A 379 28.53 -33.84 -33.96
CA GLY A 379 27.45 -32.85 -33.98
C GLY A 379 26.82 -32.58 -32.61
N ALA A 380 25.87 -31.65 -32.58
CA ALA A 380 25.26 -31.18 -31.35
C ALA A 380 24.62 -32.29 -30.50
N TYR A 381 24.78 -32.18 -29.18
CA TYR A 381 24.27 -33.10 -28.15
C TYR A 381 24.90 -34.50 -28.15
N GLU A 382 26.10 -34.62 -28.72
CA GLU A 382 26.85 -35.88 -28.70
C GLU A 382 27.14 -36.32 -27.27
N THR A 383 26.99 -37.62 -27.02
CA THR A 383 27.18 -38.22 -25.70
C THR A 383 28.66 -38.48 -25.44
N THR A 384 29.17 -38.08 -24.29
CA THR A 384 30.55 -38.34 -23.86
C THR A 384 30.56 -39.07 -22.51
N ALA A 385 31.28 -40.20 -22.49
CA ALA A 385 31.63 -40.92 -21.27
C ALA A 385 33.07 -40.61 -20.82
N ASN A 386 33.88 -39.97 -21.68
CA ASN A 386 35.23 -39.54 -21.35
C ASN A 386 35.56 -38.20 -22.02
N LEU A 387 35.47 -37.12 -21.24
CA LEU A 387 35.70 -35.76 -21.73
C LEU A 387 37.06 -35.59 -22.42
N VAL A 388 38.11 -36.23 -21.90
CA VAL A 388 39.48 -36.06 -22.41
C VAL A 388 39.68 -36.72 -23.77
N ALA A 389 38.99 -37.84 -24.01
CA ALA A 389 39.04 -38.55 -25.28
C ALA A 389 38.17 -37.86 -26.34
N ASP A 390 37.00 -37.38 -25.96
CA ASP A 390 35.97 -36.95 -26.90
C ASP A 390 36.08 -35.44 -27.24
N ILE A 391 36.45 -34.60 -26.26
CA ILE A 391 36.58 -33.14 -26.47
C ILE A 391 38.00 -32.81 -26.93
N THR A 392 38.21 -32.89 -28.24
CA THR A 392 39.53 -32.59 -28.84
C THR A 392 39.57 -31.23 -29.56
N HIS A 393 38.42 -30.59 -29.76
CA HIS A 393 38.26 -29.38 -30.57
C HIS A 393 37.40 -28.34 -29.85
N TYR A 394 37.64 -27.06 -30.14
CA TYR A 394 36.76 -25.94 -29.79
C TYR A 394 35.97 -25.47 -31.02
N VAL A 395 34.95 -24.62 -30.80
CA VAL A 395 33.96 -24.25 -31.81
C VAL A 395 34.26 -22.88 -32.42
N ASP A 396 34.81 -22.85 -33.62
CA ASP A 396 35.09 -21.60 -34.35
C ASP A 396 33.96 -21.19 -35.33
N GLY A 397 32.84 -21.93 -35.31
CA GLY A 397 31.72 -21.76 -36.24
C GLY A 397 31.84 -22.60 -37.52
N THR A 398 32.92 -23.36 -37.71
CA THR A 398 33.06 -24.31 -38.82
C THR A 398 32.54 -25.70 -38.46
N ALA A 399 32.23 -26.52 -39.48
CA ALA A 399 31.80 -27.90 -39.32
C ALA A 399 32.86 -28.80 -38.65
N ALA A 400 34.14 -28.48 -38.82
CA ALA A 400 35.27 -29.25 -38.30
C ALA A 400 35.67 -28.82 -36.88
N GLY A 401 35.45 -27.54 -36.52
CA GLY A 401 36.06 -26.91 -35.35
C GLY A 401 37.59 -26.85 -35.46
N VAL A 402 38.24 -26.41 -34.39
CA VAL A 402 39.71 -26.32 -34.33
C VAL A 402 40.25 -27.15 -33.18
N ALA A 403 41.27 -27.95 -33.45
CA ALA A 403 41.90 -28.79 -32.44
C ALA A 403 42.47 -27.93 -31.30
N ILE A 404 42.24 -28.36 -30.06
CA ILE A 404 42.83 -27.73 -28.88
C ILE A 404 44.35 -27.97 -28.93
N GLY A 405 45.12 -26.89 -28.80
CA GLY A 405 46.56 -26.92 -28.92
C GLY A 405 47.25 -27.48 -27.68
N THR A 406 48.39 -28.14 -27.89
CA THR A 406 49.30 -28.52 -26.80
C THR A 406 49.74 -27.28 -26.02
N ASN A 407 49.75 -27.37 -24.69
CA ASN A 407 49.98 -26.27 -23.75
C ASN A 407 49.02 -25.08 -23.90
N LYS A 408 47.79 -25.32 -24.37
CA LYS A 408 46.71 -24.33 -24.38
C LYS A 408 45.68 -24.59 -23.29
N TYR A 409 45.02 -23.52 -22.90
CA TYR A 409 43.98 -23.51 -21.89
C TYR A 409 42.62 -23.28 -22.54
N PHE A 410 41.58 -23.88 -22.00
CA PHE A 410 40.24 -23.78 -22.55
C PHE A 410 39.20 -23.91 -21.43
N ASN A 411 38.02 -23.33 -21.66
CA ASN A 411 36.93 -23.30 -20.70
C ASN A 411 35.77 -24.18 -21.18
N LEU A 412 35.22 -24.99 -20.28
CA LEU A 412 33.99 -25.74 -20.50
C LEU A 412 32.92 -25.18 -19.57
N VAL A 413 31.71 -24.94 -20.09
CA VAL A 413 30.58 -24.52 -19.26
C VAL A 413 29.63 -25.69 -19.09
N LEU A 414 29.37 -26.07 -17.83
CA LEU A 414 28.48 -27.14 -17.44
C LEU A 414 27.14 -26.56 -17.01
N TRP A 415 26.06 -27.20 -17.47
CA TRP A 415 24.70 -26.89 -17.08
C TRP A 415 23.88 -28.17 -16.98
N GLY A 416 22.85 -28.17 -16.12
CA GLY A 416 22.00 -29.32 -15.88
C GLY A 416 20.65 -29.16 -16.58
N VAL A 417 20.07 -30.28 -17.04
CA VAL A 417 18.67 -30.37 -17.47
C VAL A 417 17.89 -31.11 -16.41
N GLN A 418 16.95 -30.41 -15.77
CA GLN A 418 16.04 -31.03 -14.82
C GLN A 418 14.80 -31.56 -15.55
N ASN A 419 14.73 -32.88 -15.70
CA ASN A 419 13.53 -33.54 -16.19
C ASN A 419 12.51 -33.74 -15.04
N ARG A 420 11.35 -34.33 -15.37
CA ARG A 420 10.35 -34.71 -14.38
C ARG A 420 11.02 -35.50 -13.24
N SER A 421 10.66 -35.19 -11.99
CA SER A 421 11.22 -35.94 -10.85
C SER A 421 10.92 -37.44 -11.00
N GLY A 422 11.96 -38.26 -10.92
CA GLY A 422 11.89 -39.71 -11.16
C GLY A 422 12.34 -40.15 -12.57
N GLU A 423 12.46 -39.22 -13.52
CA GLU A 423 13.10 -39.46 -14.82
C GLU A 423 14.61 -39.08 -14.75
N PRO A 424 15.47 -39.63 -15.63
CA PRO A 424 16.86 -39.23 -15.73
C PRO A 424 17.01 -37.73 -16.03
N SER A 425 17.84 -37.04 -15.25
CA SER A 425 18.31 -35.68 -15.54
C SER A 425 19.71 -35.76 -16.14
N HIS A 426 20.10 -34.76 -16.93
CA HIS A 426 21.33 -34.82 -17.71
C HIS A 426 22.26 -33.65 -17.41
N ILE A 427 23.56 -33.89 -17.56
CA ILE A 427 24.58 -32.84 -17.57
C ILE A 427 24.92 -32.52 -19.03
N MET A 428 24.97 -31.22 -19.31
CA MET A 428 25.24 -30.65 -20.62
C MET A 428 26.52 -29.82 -20.56
N ILE A 429 27.31 -29.87 -21.62
CA ILE A 429 28.61 -29.21 -21.72
C ILE A 429 28.62 -28.33 -22.97
N ASN A 430 28.94 -27.06 -22.79
CA ASN A 430 29.24 -26.16 -23.88
C ASN A 430 30.77 -26.08 -24.07
N LEU A 431 31.21 -26.34 -25.29
CA LEU A 431 32.58 -26.12 -25.77
C LEU A 431 32.84 -24.61 -25.96
N PRO A 432 34.09 -24.14 -25.78
CA PRO A 432 34.44 -22.75 -25.95
C PRO A 432 34.56 -22.38 -27.43
N THR A 433 34.62 -21.07 -27.71
CA THR A 433 34.81 -20.57 -29.08
C THR A 433 36.28 -20.37 -29.48
N SER A 434 37.18 -20.40 -28.51
CA SER A 434 38.63 -20.31 -28.71
C SER A 434 39.39 -20.91 -27.53
N GLN A 435 40.69 -20.68 -27.46
CA GLN A 435 41.61 -21.17 -26.45
C GLN A 435 42.61 -20.09 -26.05
N TYR A 436 43.23 -20.25 -24.89
CA TYR A 436 44.18 -19.31 -24.32
C TYR A 436 45.60 -19.89 -24.27
N THR A 437 46.58 -19.00 -24.26
CA THR A 437 48.00 -19.36 -24.03
C THR A 437 48.42 -19.22 -22.58
N ILE A 438 47.67 -18.43 -21.79
CA ILE A 438 48.01 -18.07 -20.42
C ILE A 438 46.88 -18.49 -19.49
N SER A 439 47.22 -19.14 -18.37
CA SER A 439 46.28 -19.60 -17.35
C SER A 439 45.39 -18.48 -16.81
N ALA A 440 45.97 -17.33 -16.46
CA ALA A 440 45.23 -16.21 -15.89
C ALA A 440 44.15 -15.69 -16.85
N ASN A 441 44.48 -15.57 -18.14
CA ASN A 441 43.53 -15.13 -19.16
C ASN A 441 42.38 -16.12 -19.35
N ALA A 442 42.66 -17.43 -19.21
CA ALA A 442 41.63 -18.47 -19.28
C ALA A 442 40.70 -18.42 -18.06
N VAL A 443 41.25 -18.28 -16.86
CA VAL A 443 40.45 -18.16 -15.61
C VAL A 443 39.59 -16.91 -15.62
N SER A 444 40.11 -15.78 -16.12
CA SER A 444 39.33 -14.54 -16.25
C SER A 444 38.44 -14.51 -17.50
N ASP A 445 38.59 -15.47 -18.42
CA ASP A 445 37.96 -15.51 -19.75
C ASP A 445 38.01 -14.15 -20.47
N ILE A 446 39.22 -13.56 -20.51
CA ILE A 446 39.41 -12.15 -20.93
C ILE A 446 38.89 -11.88 -22.35
N ASP A 447 38.99 -12.88 -23.22
CA ASP A 447 38.53 -12.83 -24.62
C ASP A 447 37.07 -13.32 -24.81
N GLY A 448 36.35 -13.62 -23.72
CA GLY A 448 34.94 -14.01 -23.77
C GLY A 448 34.65 -15.32 -24.51
N THR A 449 35.52 -16.32 -24.37
CA THR A 449 35.44 -17.57 -25.15
C THR A 449 34.46 -18.58 -24.57
N SER A 450 34.05 -18.40 -23.32
CA SER A 450 33.13 -19.31 -22.61
C SER A 450 31.70 -19.13 -23.09
N VAL A 451 31.03 -20.24 -23.43
CA VAL A 451 29.66 -20.21 -23.93
C VAL A 451 28.69 -20.55 -22.81
N PHE A 452 28.01 -19.55 -22.27
CA PHE A 452 27.04 -19.73 -21.18
C PHE A 452 25.59 -19.94 -21.63
N ASN A 453 25.33 -19.81 -22.93
CA ASN A 453 23.97 -19.89 -23.47
C ASN A 453 23.37 -21.30 -23.30
N ILE A 454 22.15 -21.35 -22.76
CA ILE A 454 21.33 -22.56 -22.73
C ILE A 454 20.38 -22.49 -23.95
N PRO A 455 20.38 -23.49 -24.86
CA PRO A 455 19.54 -23.43 -26.05
C PRO A 455 18.06 -23.24 -25.72
N ALA A 456 17.32 -22.53 -26.58
CA ALA A 456 15.93 -22.16 -26.34
C ALA A 456 14.97 -23.35 -26.11
N LEU A 457 15.33 -24.53 -26.62
CA LEU A 457 14.58 -25.78 -26.42
C LEU A 457 14.58 -26.26 -24.95
N PHE A 458 15.54 -25.82 -24.14
CA PHE A 458 15.66 -26.16 -22.72
C PHE A 458 15.22 -25.01 -21.80
N LYS A 459 14.51 -24.00 -22.34
CA LYS A 459 13.88 -22.95 -21.52
C LYS A 459 12.92 -23.59 -20.50
N GLY A 460 12.98 -23.11 -19.27
CA GLY A 460 12.22 -23.69 -18.16
C GLY A 460 12.75 -25.01 -17.60
N LEU A 461 13.80 -25.61 -18.20
CA LEU A 461 14.37 -26.92 -17.78
C LEU A 461 15.86 -26.87 -17.43
N GLY A 462 16.63 -25.98 -18.07
CA GLY A 462 18.08 -25.87 -17.92
C GLY A 462 18.52 -24.86 -16.84
N PHE A 463 19.61 -25.16 -16.14
CA PHE A 463 20.26 -24.25 -15.18
C PHE A 463 21.79 -24.40 -15.19
N LEU A 464 22.52 -23.31 -14.94
CA LEU A 464 24.00 -23.34 -14.92
C LEU A 464 24.54 -24.05 -13.66
N ILE A 465 25.68 -24.73 -13.82
CA ILE A 465 26.38 -25.41 -12.72
C ILE A 465 27.76 -24.79 -12.49
N ALA A 466 28.64 -24.83 -13.49
CA ALA A 466 30.00 -24.34 -13.32
C ALA A 466 30.68 -24.01 -14.65
N ARG A 467 31.70 -23.16 -14.61
CA ARG A 467 32.72 -23.05 -15.66
C ARG A 467 33.99 -23.70 -15.16
N LEU A 468 34.54 -24.61 -15.96
CA LEU A 468 35.76 -25.35 -15.67
C LEU A 468 36.87 -24.92 -16.62
N THR A 469 38.04 -24.57 -16.09
CA THR A 469 39.24 -24.25 -16.88
C THR A 469 40.20 -25.42 -16.84
N PHE A 470 40.62 -25.86 -18.02
CA PHE A 470 41.62 -26.93 -18.19
C PHE A 470 42.80 -26.45 -19.03
N ARG A 471 43.92 -27.17 -18.93
CA ARG A 471 45.06 -27.08 -19.84
C ARG A 471 45.29 -28.42 -20.50
N LEU A 472 45.38 -28.44 -21.83
CA LEU A 472 45.88 -29.61 -22.57
C LEU A 472 47.42 -29.61 -22.50
N ILE A 473 48.06 -30.57 -21.84
CA ILE A 473 49.54 -30.57 -21.71
C ILE A 473 50.20 -31.20 -22.93
N ALA A 474 49.95 -32.49 -23.17
CA ALA A 474 50.48 -33.29 -24.27
C ALA A 474 49.69 -34.59 -24.39
N GLY A 475 49.44 -35.07 -25.61
CA GLY A 475 48.54 -36.21 -25.84
C GLY A 475 47.13 -35.98 -25.28
N ALA A 476 46.40 -37.04 -24.97
CA ALA A 476 45.08 -36.98 -24.31
C ALA A 476 45.24 -36.84 -22.78
N GLN A 477 45.83 -35.73 -22.31
CA GLN A 477 46.01 -35.47 -20.88
C GLN A 477 45.75 -34.01 -20.54
N TRP A 478 44.85 -33.77 -19.60
CA TRP A 478 44.45 -32.43 -19.16
C TRP A 478 44.87 -32.16 -17.72
N THR A 479 45.29 -30.93 -17.44
CA THR A 479 45.42 -30.39 -16.09
C THR A 479 44.18 -29.61 -15.73
N TYR A 480 43.60 -29.86 -14.55
CA TYR A 480 42.54 -29.03 -14.00
C TYR A 480 43.12 -27.75 -13.39
N ILE A 481 42.60 -26.58 -13.78
CA ILE A 481 43.18 -25.27 -13.41
C ILE A 481 42.29 -24.53 -12.41
N ALA A 482 41.00 -24.38 -12.72
CA ALA A 482 40.07 -23.63 -11.90
C ALA A 482 38.62 -24.03 -12.17
N GLN A 483 37.75 -23.74 -11.19
CA GLN A 483 36.31 -23.80 -11.31
C GLN A 483 35.70 -22.50 -10.82
N GLU A 484 34.76 -21.98 -11.59
CA GLU A 484 33.84 -20.94 -11.18
C GLU A 484 32.45 -21.54 -10.97
N ASP A 485 31.83 -21.23 -9.84
CA ASP A 485 30.47 -21.65 -9.52
C ASP A 485 29.46 -20.73 -10.21
N LEU A 486 28.60 -21.32 -11.03
CA LEU A 486 27.56 -20.59 -11.78
C LEU A 486 26.16 -20.89 -11.25
N ARG A 487 26.03 -21.68 -10.18
CA ARG A 487 24.72 -22.05 -9.62
C ARG A 487 24.01 -20.81 -9.10
N GLY A 488 22.73 -20.69 -9.46
CA GLY A 488 21.88 -19.53 -9.14
C GLY A 488 22.12 -18.32 -10.05
N GLN A 489 23.05 -18.40 -11.00
CA GLN A 489 23.21 -17.37 -12.01
C GLN A 489 22.29 -17.65 -13.21
N ILE A 490 21.78 -16.58 -13.80
CA ILE A 490 21.01 -16.65 -15.05
C ILE A 490 22.01 -16.57 -16.21
N PRO A 491 21.91 -17.46 -17.23
CA PRO A 491 22.70 -17.36 -18.45
C PRO A 491 22.76 -15.91 -18.97
N PRO A 492 23.95 -15.30 -19.08
CA PRO A 492 24.07 -13.94 -19.55
C PRO A 492 23.51 -13.84 -20.98
N ILE A 493 22.70 -12.81 -21.22
CA ILE A 493 22.16 -12.47 -22.55
C ILE A 493 23.22 -11.86 -23.48
N SER A 494 24.47 -11.74 -23.03
CA SER A 494 25.61 -11.22 -23.77
C SER A 494 26.69 -12.28 -23.80
N ALA A 495 27.12 -12.68 -25.01
CA ALA A 495 28.38 -13.40 -25.17
C ALA A 495 29.49 -12.51 -24.60
N GLY A 496 30.22 -13.04 -23.61
CA GLY A 496 31.51 -12.56 -23.14
C GLY A 496 31.86 -11.11 -23.48
N VAL A 497 31.17 -10.15 -22.87
CA VAL A 497 31.87 -8.94 -22.46
C VAL A 497 32.13 -9.20 -21.00
N GLY A 498 33.30 -9.77 -20.71
CA GLY A 498 33.87 -9.58 -19.40
C GLY A 498 33.85 -8.07 -19.18
N VAL A 499 32.95 -7.59 -18.32
CA VAL A 499 33.12 -6.29 -17.71
C VAL A 499 34.30 -6.48 -16.78
N THR A 500 35.49 -6.53 -17.35
CA THR A 500 36.57 -5.80 -16.75
C THR A 500 36.05 -4.38 -16.66
N THR A 501 35.97 -3.82 -15.47
CA THR A 501 36.24 -2.39 -15.32
C THR A 501 37.68 -2.16 -15.82
N THR A 502 37.89 -2.26 -17.13
CA THR A 502 39.00 -1.63 -17.85
C THR A 502 38.50 -0.25 -18.22
N ASP A 503 38.22 0.53 -17.20
CA ASP A 503 38.38 1.97 -17.31
C ASP A 503 39.07 2.42 -16.03
N HIS A 504 40.40 2.25 -16.05
CA HIS A 504 41.38 2.95 -15.22
C HIS A 504 41.08 3.15 -13.72
N ALA A 505 40.43 2.20 -13.05
CA ALA A 505 40.08 2.39 -11.64
C ALA A 505 41.23 2.03 -10.67
N LEU A 506 42.17 1.15 -11.05
CA LEU A 506 43.24 0.70 -10.16
C LEU A 506 44.57 0.51 -10.92
N LEU A 507 45.62 1.22 -10.47
CA LEU A 507 46.99 1.14 -10.98
C LEU A 507 47.64 -0.25 -10.89
N ALA A 508 47.04 -1.18 -10.12
CA ALA A 508 47.62 -2.49 -9.82
C ALA A 508 47.50 -3.53 -10.95
N ASN A 509 46.68 -3.30 -11.98
CA ASN A 509 46.43 -4.26 -13.07
C ASN A 509 47.23 -4.00 -14.35
N LEU A 510 48.19 -3.06 -14.33
CA LEU A 510 49.11 -2.79 -15.44
C LEU A 510 50.27 -3.80 -15.40
N ILE A 511 50.06 -5.02 -15.92
CA ILE A 511 51.10 -6.06 -15.95
C ILE A 511 51.49 -6.35 -17.40
N ALA A 512 52.78 -6.15 -17.71
CA ALA A 512 53.40 -6.42 -19.00
C ALA A 512 53.09 -7.85 -19.51
N PRO A 513 52.85 -8.04 -20.83
CA PRO A 513 53.64 -7.44 -21.91
C PRO A 513 52.83 -6.71 -23.01
N ALA A 514 51.58 -6.30 -22.76
CA ALA A 514 50.68 -5.81 -23.81
C ALA A 514 50.34 -4.29 -23.75
N ASP A 515 50.89 -3.51 -22.82
CA ASP A 515 50.55 -2.09 -22.67
C ASP A 515 51.78 -1.18 -22.88
N ASP A 516 51.67 -0.25 -23.84
CA ASP A 516 52.63 0.79 -24.18
C ASP A 516 52.81 1.85 -23.08
N HIS A 517 51.90 1.91 -22.11
CA HIS A 517 51.96 2.86 -21.00
C HIS A 517 52.75 2.37 -19.78
N THR A 518 53.02 1.06 -19.65
CA THR A 518 53.87 0.51 -18.57
C THR A 518 55.36 0.83 -18.74
N GLN A 519 55.76 1.42 -19.87
CA GLN A 519 57.16 1.75 -20.12
C GLN A 519 57.68 2.98 -19.38
N TYR A 520 56.86 3.75 -18.65
CA TYR A 520 57.28 5.08 -18.20
C TYR A 520 57.31 5.31 -16.69
N ILE A 521 56.74 4.46 -15.84
CA ILE A 521 56.83 4.62 -14.39
C ILE A 521 56.85 3.25 -13.70
N LEU A 522 58.04 2.74 -13.35
CA LEU A 522 58.14 1.63 -12.39
C LEU A 522 58.19 2.20 -10.97
N ALA A 523 57.34 1.71 -10.08
CA ALA A 523 57.25 2.14 -8.68
C ALA A 523 58.52 1.80 -7.84
N ASP A 524 59.41 0.95 -8.35
CA ASP A 524 60.69 0.62 -7.72
C ASP A 524 61.81 1.62 -8.01
N GLY A 525 61.55 2.64 -8.85
CA GLY A 525 62.51 3.67 -9.23
C GLY A 525 63.64 3.19 -10.14
N THR A 526 63.62 1.95 -10.65
CA THR A 526 64.71 1.40 -11.46
C THR A 526 64.71 1.89 -12.91
N ARG A 527 63.60 2.48 -13.38
CA ARG A 527 63.51 3.14 -14.69
C ARG A 527 63.01 4.57 -14.51
N ALA A 528 63.93 5.50 -14.29
CA ALA A 528 63.69 6.92 -14.55
C ALA A 528 63.39 7.12 -16.04
N LEU A 529 62.64 8.16 -16.41
CA LEU A 529 62.42 8.56 -17.82
C LEU A 529 63.78 8.82 -18.51
N ALA A 530 64.43 7.78 -19.02
CA ALA A 530 65.79 7.82 -19.56
C ALA A 530 65.81 8.21 -21.05
N GLY A 531 64.95 9.15 -21.44
CA GLY A 531 64.89 9.71 -22.79
C GLY A 531 64.48 11.18 -22.75
N ALA A 532 65.00 11.97 -23.69
CA ALA A 532 64.67 13.39 -23.79
C ALA A 532 63.16 13.59 -23.94
N TRP A 533 62.53 14.23 -22.95
CA TRP A 533 61.10 14.52 -22.99
C TRP A 533 60.84 15.76 -23.87
N ASN A 534 60.38 15.54 -25.11
CA ASN A 534 59.93 16.63 -25.98
C ASN A 534 58.43 16.87 -25.78
N MET A 535 58.09 17.93 -25.06
CA MET A 535 56.71 18.34 -24.78
C MET A 535 56.08 19.25 -25.83
N GLY A 536 56.81 19.61 -26.90
CA GLY A 536 56.38 20.65 -27.82
C GLY A 536 56.10 21.98 -27.10
N SER A 537 55.06 22.69 -27.53
CA SER A 537 54.64 24.01 -27.02
C SER A 537 53.72 23.97 -25.78
N GLN A 538 53.64 22.84 -25.07
CA GLN A 538 52.68 22.67 -23.97
C GLN A 538 53.24 23.18 -22.63
N ILE A 539 52.40 23.84 -21.84
CA ILE A 539 52.75 24.43 -20.54
C ILE A 539 52.52 23.40 -19.43
N LEU A 540 53.53 23.15 -18.59
CA LEU A 540 53.40 22.33 -17.38
C LEU A 540 52.91 23.18 -16.21
N THR A 541 51.75 22.82 -15.65
CA THR A 541 51.21 23.42 -14.43
C THR A 541 51.30 22.42 -13.28
N ASN A 542 51.43 22.91 -12.04
CA ASN A 542 51.48 22.08 -10.82
C ASN A 542 52.66 21.09 -10.69
N VAL A 543 53.86 21.46 -11.16
CA VAL A 543 55.08 20.70 -10.84
C VAL A 543 55.56 21.11 -9.45
N ASN A 544 55.59 20.17 -8.50
CA ASN A 544 56.21 20.38 -7.20
C ASN A 544 57.73 20.18 -7.33
N ILE A 545 58.49 21.27 -7.50
CA ILE A 545 59.95 21.23 -7.57
C ILE A 545 60.53 21.75 -6.27
N ASP A 546 60.36 20.99 -5.19
CA ASP A 546 60.74 21.47 -3.84
C ASP A 546 62.02 20.82 -3.29
N SER A 547 62.84 20.18 -4.14
CA SER A 547 64.17 19.68 -3.69
C SER A 547 65.15 19.25 -4.78
N GLY A 548 64.85 19.44 -6.07
CA GLY A 548 65.74 19.06 -7.16
C GLY A 548 66.57 20.24 -7.66
N ASP A 549 67.89 20.14 -7.55
CA ASP A 549 68.83 21.06 -8.18
C ASP A 549 68.66 21.04 -9.71
N ILE A 550 68.04 22.09 -10.28
CA ILE A 550 67.86 22.26 -11.73
C ILE A 550 69.08 22.97 -12.36
N HIS A 551 70.13 23.26 -11.58
CA HIS A 551 71.22 24.14 -12.02
C HIS A 551 72.04 23.56 -13.18
N ASN A 552 71.92 22.26 -13.48
CA ASN A 552 72.74 21.63 -14.51
C ASN A 552 72.02 21.31 -15.84
N ASP A 553 70.69 21.52 -15.94
CA ASP A 553 69.92 21.20 -17.16
C ASP A 553 69.36 22.43 -17.89
N VAL A 554 69.47 23.62 -17.33
CA VAL A 554 69.19 24.86 -18.06
C VAL A 554 70.51 25.50 -18.47
N THR A 555 71.07 25.09 -19.61
CA THR A 555 72.15 25.85 -20.25
C THR A 555 71.58 27.16 -20.79
N HIS A 556 71.34 28.13 -19.91
CA HIS A 556 70.77 29.43 -20.26
C HIS A 556 71.90 30.40 -20.62
N THR A 557 72.47 30.24 -21.81
CA THR A 557 73.28 31.28 -22.49
C THR A 557 72.51 32.58 -22.78
N GLN A 558 71.25 32.69 -22.32
CA GLN A 558 70.39 33.86 -22.48
C GLN A 558 70.00 34.54 -21.15
N TRP A 559 70.34 33.97 -19.99
CA TRP A 559 70.13 34.65 -18.69
C TRP A 559 71.28 35.61 -18.32
N ASP A 560 72.47 35.40 -18.88
CA ASP A 560 73.66 36.22 -18.62
C ASP A 560 73.73 37.54 -19.42
N ALA A 561 72.76 37.79 -20.31
CA ALA A 561 72.71 39.02 -21.12
C ALA A 561 71.74 40.09 -20.57
N ALA A 562 70.99 39.81 -19.50
CA ALA A 562 69.91 40.70 -19.05
C ALA A 562 70.05 41.27 -17.62
N TYR A 563 70.99 40.80 -16.79
CA TYR A 563 71.14 41.37 -15.43
C TYR A 563 72.60 41.45 -14.98
N SER A 564 73.13 42.67 -14.97
CA SER A 564 74.37 43.03 -14.28
C SER A 564 74.11 43.02 -12.77
N HIS A 565 74.39 41.91 -12.08
CA HIS A 565 74.53 41.93 -10.63
C HIS A 565 75.97 42.32 -10.27
N SER A 566 76.14 43.64 -10.19
CA SER A 566 77.25 44.31 -9.51
C SER A 566 77.41 43.74 -8.10
N LEU A 567 78.48 42.98 -7.89
CA LEU A 567 79.06 42.76 -6.56
C LEU A 567 79.23 44.12 -5.88
N LEU A 568 78.46 44.43 -4.83
CA LEU A 568 78.89 45.37 -3.81
C LEU A 568 78.34 44.97 -2.44
N SER A 569 79.30 44.71 -1.56
CA SER A 569 79.19 44.35 -0.16
C SER A 569 78.55 45.45 0.70
N SER A 570 77.47 45.14 1.41
CA SER A 570 77.30 45.53 2.82
C SER A 570 76.14 44.74 3.44
N GLY A 571 76.41 44.05 4.54
CA GLY A 571 75.50 43.11 5.16
C GLY A 571 74.27 43.77 5.80
N ASN A 572 73.09 43.33 5.40
CA ASN A 572 71.94 43.12 6.27
C ASN A 572 70.95 42.17 5.57
N PRO A 573 70.81 40.90 5.99
CA PRO A 573 69.92 39.95 5.33
C PRO A 573 68.47 40.21 5.76
N HIS A 574 67.55 40.22 4.80
CA HIS A 574 66.08 40.26 4.96
C HIS A 574 65.36 41.63 5.05
N SER A 575 65.69 42.56 4.15
CA SER A 575 64.74 43.63 3.77
C SER A 575 64.50 43.58 2.27
N VAL A 576 63.62 42.69 1.83
CA VAL A 576 63.00 42.80 0.50
C VAL A 576 61.86 43.81 0.60
N THR A 577 61.95 44.90 -0.16
CA THR A 577 60.84 45.83 -0.33
C THR A 577 59.83 45.26 -1.35
N PRO A 578 58.51 45.46 -1.18
CA PRO A 578 57.48 44.74 -1.95
C PRO A 578 57.42 45.00 -3.46
N THR A 579 58.26 45.87 -4.00
CA THR A 579 58.28 46.19 -5.44
C THR A 579 59.06 45.18 -6.28
N GLU A 580 59.89 44.32 -5.68
CA GLU A 580 60.77 43.40 -6.42
C GLU A 580 60.23 41.97 -6.54
N LEU A 581 59.04 41.68 -5.99
CA LEU A 581 58.49 40.32 -5.98
C LEU A 581 57.33 40.06 -6.96
N SER A 582 56.82 41.07 -7.66
CA SER A 582 55.68 40.94 -8.60
C SER A 582 54.54 40.03 -8.09
N LEU A 583 54.35 39.99 -6.77
CA LEU A 583 53.39 39.12 -6.10
C LEU A 583 52.06 39.87 -6.00
N VAL A 584 51.03 39.36 -6.68
CA VAL A 584 49.65 39.74 -6.38
C VAL A 584 49.34 39.17 -5.00
N ILE A 585 49.35 40.03 -3.97
CA ILE A 585 49.03 39.62 -2.60
C ILE A 585 47.57 39.13 -2.59
N GLY A 586 47.38 37.81 -2.42
CA GLY A 586 46.05 37.20 -2.32
C GLY A 586 45.31 37.61 -1.04
N THR A 587 44.00 37.36 -1.02
CA THR A 587 43.02 37.87 -0.04
C THR A 587 43.23 37.48 1.43
N ASN A 588 44.22 36.63 1.74
CA ASN A 588 44.45 36.07 3.08
C ASN A 588 45.81 36.45 3.69
N THR A 589 46.58 37.34 3.03
CA THR A 589 47.79 37.93 3.60
C THR A 589 47.59 39.43 3.69
N GLN A 590 47.48 39.94 4.92
CA GLN A 590 47.14 41.34 5.13
C GLN A 590 48.39 42.23 5.05
N ALA A 591 48.31 43.33 4.30
CA ALA A 591 49.34 44.36 4.30
C ALA A 591 49.32 45.10 5.66
N TRP A 592 50.50 45.46 6.17
CA TRP A 592 50.64 46.15 7.45
C TRP A 592 49.80 47.44 7.50
N GLY A 593 48.99 47.62 8.56
CA GLY A 593 48.13 48.78 8.75
C GLY A 593 48.00 49.16 10.23
N LEU A 594 48.06 50.46 10.53
CA LEU A 594 48.17 50.99 11.91
C LEU A 594 47.02 50.55 12.84
N ILE A 595 45.77 50.54 12.38
CA ILE A 595 44.61 50.12 13.20
C ILE A 595 44.61 48.60 13.46
N LEU A 596 45.20 47.82 12.55
CA LEU A 596 45.33 46.37 12.70
C LEU A 596 46.50 46.00 13.62
N ASP A 597 47.48 46.90 13.76
CA ASP A 597 48.56 46.78 14.74
C ASP A 597 48.03 46.99 16.17
N ASP A 598 47.00 47.81 16.38
CA ASP A 598 46.34 47.93 17.69
C ASP A 598 45.72 46.60 18.15
N PHE A 599 45.23 45.77 17.22
CA PHE A 599 44.76 44.40 17.52
C PHE A 599 45.89 43.43 17.87
N ASN A 600 47.13 43.73 17.48
CA ASN A 600 48.31 42.93 17.78
C ASN A 600 48.67 42.97 19.28
N THR A 601 48.06 43.87 20.05
CA THR A 601 48.16 43.93 21.52
C THR A 601 47.26 42.92 22.24
N LEU A 602 46.35 42.23 21.52
CA LEU A 602 45.52 41.18 22.09
C LEU A 602 46.38 39.95 22.45
N THR A 603 46.34 39.59 23.73
CA THR A 603 46.83 38.28 24.19
C THR A 603 45.77 37.21 23.91
N PRO A 604 46.10 35.90 23.86
CA PRO A 604 45.10 34.86 23.72
C PRO A 604 44.00 34.97 24.80
N PRO A 605 42.73 34.69 24.48
CA PRO A 605 41.68 34.71 25.48
C PRO A 605 42.00 33.73 26.62
N ALA A 606 41.93 34.21 27.86
CA ALA A 606 42.21 33.43 29.06
C ALA A 606 41.13 32.35 29.33
N SER A 607 39.96 32.47 28.69
CA SER A 607 38.86 31.49 28.77
C SER A 607 37.88 31.70 27.61
N ASP A 608 37.09 30.66 27.31
CA ASP A 608 36.04 30.75 26.27
C ASP A 608 34.92 31.73 26.69
N GLY A 609 34.33 32.42 25.71
CA GLY A 609 33.26 33.40 25.93
C GLY A 609 33.70 34.80 26.39
N GLN A 610 34.97 35.18 26.18
CA GLN A 610 35.45 36.54 26.40
C GLN A 610 35.14 37.49 25.22
N PHE A 611 35.01 38.78 25.51
CA PHE A 611 34.66 39.82 24.52
C PHE A 611 35.80 40.82 24.35
N ILE A 612 36.07 41.26 23.13
CA ILE A 612 37.05 42.33 22.87
C ILE A 612 36.40 43.68 23.11
N VAL A 613 37.02 44.51 23.95
CA VAL A 613 36.63 45.90 24.15
C VAL A 613 37.84 46.82 24.02
N ALA A 614 37.58 48.09 23.71
CA ALA A 614 38.62 49.11 23.78
C ALA A 614 38.82 49.53 25.25
N THR A 615 40.00 49.27 25.79
CA THR A 615 40.35 49.64 27.18
C THR A 615 41.04 51.00 27.28
N GLY A 616 41.33 51.63 26.14
CA GLY A 616 41.97 52.94 26.00
C GLY A 616 42.18 53.28 24.52
N ALA A 617 42.71 54.47 24.21
CA ALA A 617 43.02 54.85 22.84
C ALA A 617 44.13 53.93 22.27
N GLY A 618 43.86 53.27 21.14
CA GLY A 618 44.80 52.38 20.45
C GLY A 618 45.10 51.05 21.17
N ALA A 619 44.26 50.62 22.12
CA ALA A 619 44.45 49.38 22.85
C ALA A 619 43.17 48.57 22.99
N PHE A 620 43.25 47.28 22.67
CA PHE A 620 42.16 46.32 22.81
C PHE A 620 42.54 45.23 23.82
N ALA A 621 41.57 44.78 24.62
CA ALA A 621 41.76 43.65 25.53
C ALA A 621 40.52 42.76 25.59
N TYR A 622 40.72 41.49 25.95
CA TYR A 622 39.63 40.57 26.27
C TYR A 622 39.09 40.85 27.68
N GLU A 623 37.79 41.15 27.77
CA GLU A 623 37.05 41.21 29.03
C GLU A 623 36.30 39.90 29.27
N SER A 624 36.20 39.49 30.54
CA SER A 624 35.33 38.38 30.93
C SER A 624 33.86 38.74 30.71
N GLY A 625 33.00 37.75 30.50
CA GLY A 625 31.55 38.00 30.40
C GLY A 625 30.99 38.78 31.61
N THR A 626 31.56 38.62 32.81
CA THR A 626 31.15 39.39 34.00
C THR A 626 31.61 40.84 33.94
N THR A 627 32.80 41.11 33.42
CA THR A 627 33.33 42.47 33.25
C THR A 627 32.53 43.21 32.19
N VAL A 628 32.29 42.56 31.04
CA VAL A 628 31.62 43.20 29.90
C VAL A 628 30.19 43.63 30.26
N ARG A 629 29.46 42.87 31.10
CA ARG A 629 28.11 43.23 31.56
C ARG A 629 28.10 44.52 32.39
N THR A 630 29.18 44.79 33.13
CA THR A 630 29.38 46.08 33.80
C THR A 630 29.68 47.17 32.78
N SER A 631 30.59 46.91 31.83
CA SER A 631 31.02 47.86 30.80
C SER A 631 29.87 48.34 29.89
N ILE A 632 28.86 47.50 29.64
CA ILE A 632 27.66 47.84 28.85
C ILE A 632 26.45 48.24 29.71
N GLY A 633 26.63 48.45 31.02
CA GLY A 633 25.60 48.98 31.91
C GLY A 633 24.47 48.02 32.30
N LEU A 634 24.61 46.71 32.05
CA LEU A 634 23.64 45.67 32.43
C LEU A 634 23.83 45.18 33.87
N GLY A 635 25.02 45.37 34.47
CA GLY A 635 25.35 44.96 35.84
C GLY A 635 25.68 43.45 35.97
N THR A 636 26.18 43.03 37.14
CA THR A 636 26.72 41.67 37.33
C THR A 636 25.72 40.61 37.83
N GLY A 637 24.44 40.96 38.06
CA GLY A 637 23.39 40.03 38.49
C GLY A 637 22.31 39.76 37.43
N ASP A 638 21.53 38.68 37.59
CA ASP A 638 20.50 38.19 36.63
C ASP A 638 19.26 39.10 36.47
N SER A 639 19.22 40.26 37.15
CA SER A 639 18.07 41.17 37.20
C SER A 639 18.46 42.59 36.76
N PRO A 640 18.62 42.86 35.46
CA PRO A 640 18.90 44.22 34.98
C PRO A 640 17.76 45.16 35.38
N THR A 641 18.11 46.32 35.96
CA THR A 641 17.14 47.34 36.36
C THR A 641 17.06 48.43 35.31
N TRP A 642 15.90 48.61 34.68
CA TRP A 642 15.64 49.72 33.76
C TRP A 642 14.91 50.86 34.48
N ALA A 643 15.26 52.11 34.19
CA ALA A 643 14.57 53.28 34.76
C ALA A 643 13.14 53.47 34.21
N GLY A 644 12.84 52.88 33.04
CA GLY A 644 11.51 52.83 32.44
C GLY A 644 11.52 51.86 31.25
N ALA A 645 10.39 51.18 31.03
CA ALA A 645 10.22 50.24 29.92
C ALA A 645 8.85 50.45 29.24
N THR A 646 8.84 50.59 27.91
CA THR A 646 7.62 50.59 27.09
C THR A 646 7.58 49.30 26.29
N ILE A 647 6.54 48.49 26.48
CA ILE A 647 6.38 47.20 25.83
C ILE A 647 5.20 47.31 24.85
N THR A 648 5.44 47.14 23.55
CA THR A 648 4.42 47.23 22.48
C THR A 648 4.25 45.87 21.78
N GLY A 649 3.13 45.70 21.06
CA GLY A 649 2.94 44.56 20.14
C GLY A 649 2.58 43.20 20.78
N GLY A 650 1.56 43.13 21.64
CA GLY A 650 0.99 41.86 22.11
C GLY A 650 1.96 40.98 22.93
N CYS A 651 2.90 41.61 23.64
CA CYS A 651 3.92 40.93 24.42
C CYS A 651 3.34 40.21 25.65
N VAL A 652 3.76 38.97 25.90
CA VAL A 652 3.39 38.17 27.07
C VAL A 652 4.48 38.31 28.14
N LEU A 653 4.15 38.86 29.31
CA LEU A 653 4.98 38.79 30.51
C LEU A 653 4.81 37.36 31.08
N GLY A 654 5.89 36.58 31.18
CA GLY A 654 5.87 35.10 31.34
C GLY A 654 5.06 34.50 32.51
N LEU A 655 4.91 33.17 32.50
CA LEU A 655 4.10 32.38 33.46
C LEU A 655 4.56 32.56 34.93
N ASN A 656 3.65 33.04 35.78
CA ASN A 656 3.70 33.07 37.25
C ASN A 656 4.72 34.01 37.96
N SER A 657 5.19 35.12 37.36
CA SER A 657 6.19 35.97 38.05
C SER A 657 6.10 37.48 37.88
N SER A 658 5.09 38.04 37.21
CA SER A 658 4.93 39.50 37.13
C SER A 658 4.35 40.06 38.44
N ILE A 659 5.22 40.57 39.31
CA ILE A 659 4.82 41.31 40.51
C ILE A 659 4.85 42.80 40.16
N PHE A 660 3.66 43.41 40.09
CA PHE A 660 3.54 44.86 40.08
C PHE A 660 3.54 45.32 41.55
N GLN A 661 4.69 45.83 42.02
CA GLN A 661 4.82 46.43 43.34
C GLN A 661 5.43 47.84 43.22
N PRO A 662 4.79 48.88 43.78
CA PRO A 662 5.39 50.20 43.82
C PRO A 662 6.65 50.16 44.68
N ALA A 663 7.65 50.99 44.34
CA ALA A 663 8.83 51.14 45.18
C ALA A 663 8.41 51.54 46.61
N ALA A 664 9.18 51.11 47.62
CA ALA A 664 8.85 51.39 49.02
C ALA A 664 8.65 52.90 49.26
N GLY A 665 7.44 53.31 49.66
CA GLY A 665 7.06 54.71 49.87
C GLY A 665 6.44 55.42 48.65
N GLY A 666 6.24 54.73 47.52
CA GLY A 666 5.56 55.27 46.33
C GLY A 666 4.04 55.25 46.43
N ASP A 667 3.37 56.26 45.86
CA ASP A 667 1.92 56.34 45.76
C ASP A 667 1.37 55.28 44.79
N SER A 668 0.47 54.42 45.25
CA SER A 668 -0.12 53.36 44.43
C SER A 668 -1.34 53.78 43.63
N THR A 669 -1.84 55.02 43.79
CA THR A 669 -3.06 55.47 43.08
C THR A 669 -2.94 55.43 41.55
N THR A 670 -1.71 55.48 41.03
CA THR A 670 -1.40 55.43 39.60
C THR A 670 -0.50 54.29 39.14
N PHE A 671 -0.17 53.37 40.05
CA PHE A 671 0.88 52.39 39.80
C PHE A 671 0.46 51.25 38.85
N PHE A 672 -0.74 50.69 39.02
CA PHE A 672 -1.33 49.77 38.04
C PHE A 672 -2.67 50.33 37.57
N GLN A 673 -2.67 50.84 36.34
CA GLN A 673 -3.82 51.46 35.71
C GLN A 673 -4.00 50.91 34.30
N VAL A 674 -5.26 50.70 33.94
CA VAL A 674 -5.66 50.61 32.53
C VAL A 674 -6.36 51.91 32.21
N LEU A 675 -5.75 52.72 31.34
CA LEU A 675 -6.28 54.00 30.90
C LEU A 675 -7.21 53.80 29.70
N ASP A 676 -8.19 54.70 29.56
CA ASP A 676 -8.91 54.87 28.31
C ASP A 676 -8.06 55.63 27.28
N ALA A 677 -8.59 55.73 26.06
CA ALA A 677 -7.87 56.33 24.93
C ALA A 677 -7.64 57.84 25.08
N ASP A 678 -8.47 58.52 25.86
CA ASP A 678 -8.37 59.95 26.17
C ASP A 678 -7.45 60.24 27.36
N GLY A 679 -6.94 59.21 28.04
CA GLY A 679 -5.94 59.32 29.10
C GLY A 679 -6.48 59.95 30.39
N GLY A 680 -7.80 59.86 30.58
CA GLY A 680 -8.53 60.44 31.71
C GLY A 680 -8.49 59.56 32.96
N THR A 681 -9.65 59.35 33.58
CA THR A 681 -9.74 58.49 34.77
C THR A 681 -9.58 57.03 34.33
N PRO A 682 -8.70 56.23 34.95
CA PRO A 682 -8.49 54.84 34.54
C PRO A 682 -9.79 54.03 34.60
N ILE A 683 -10.00 53.18 33.60
CA ILE A 683 -11.13 52.23 33.58
C ILE A 683 -10.95 51.10 34.61
N LEU A 684 -9.70 50.80 34.95
CA LEU A 684 -9.31 49.96 36.09
C LEU A 684 -8.16 50.64 36.81
N ASN A 685 -8.32 50.83 38.11
CA ASN A 685 -7.23 51.23 38.99
C ASN A 685 -7.13 50.28 40.19
N VAL A 686 -5.90 49.97 40.57
CA VAL A 686 -5.61 49.28 41.83
C VAL A 686 -4.94 50.27 42.76
N ASP A 687 -5.70 50.78 43.72
CA ASP A 687 -5.22 51.70 44.75
C ASP A 687 -5.04 50.94 46.06
N THR A 688 -3.80 50.58 46.36
CA THR A 688 -3.45 49.89 47.59
C THR A 688 -3.30 50.80 48.81
N VAL A 689 -3.24 52.13 48.63
CA VAL A 689 -3.13 53.12 49.73
C VAL A 689 -4.50 53.38 50.37
N ASN A 690 -5.58 53.37 49.58
CA ASN A 690 -6.94 53.41 50.12
C ASN A 690 -7.63 52.04 50.14
N GLU A 691 -6.90 50.96 49.83
CA GLU A 691 -7.35 49.57 49.79
C GLU A 691 -8.59 49.37 48.89
N ARG A 692 -8.52 49.88 47.65
CA ARG A 692 -9.62 49.82 46.68
C ARG A 692 -9.15 49.31 45.32
N VAL A 693 -10.01 48.50 44.71
CA VAL A 693 -9.97 48.20 43.28
C VAL A 693 -11.20 48.87 42.66
N GLY A 694 -10.98 49.81 41.76
CA GLY A 694 -12.04 50.49 41.02
C GLY A 694 -12.20 49.92 39.62
N ILE A 695 -13.46 49.70 39.22
CA ILE A 695 -13.83 49.33 37.85
C ILE A 695 -14.95 50.27 37.39
N GLY A 696 -14.74 50.99 36.29
CA GLY A 696 -15.74 51.91 35.70
C GLY A 696 -15.49 53.40 35.96
N THR A 697 -16.25 54.26 35.26
CA THR A 697 -15.89 55.68 35.08
C THR A 697 -16.78 56.72 35.78
N ALA A 698 -17.86 56.35 36.50
CA ALA A 698 -18.67 57.33 37.25
C ALA A 698 -19.62 56.71 38.30
N THR A 699 -19.82 57.46 39.39
CA THR A 699 -20.70 57.29 40.56
C THR A 699 -22.06 56.61 40.30
N ILE A 700 -22.37 55.51 41.00
CA ILE A 700 -23.69 54.85 40.98
C ILE A 700 -24.54 55.37 42.16
N PRO A 701 -25.65 56.11 41.95
CA PRO A 701 -26.47 56.65 43.03
C PRO A 701 -27.41 55.58 43.63
N HIS A 702 -27.41 55.40 44.96
CA HIS A 702 -28.43 54.61 45.67
C HIS A 702 -29.27 55.50 46.58
N GLY A 703 -30.59 55.32 46.57
CA GLY A 703 -31.59 56.24 47.13
C GLY A 703 -31.38 56.70 48.58
N GLY A 704 -30.55 57.73 48.78
CA GLY A 704 -30.52 58.59 49.96
C GLY A 704 -29.55 58.25 51.09
N VAL A 705 -28.71 57.20 51.02
CA VAL A 705 -27.79 56.84 52.15
C VAL A 705 -26.34 56.47 51.77
N GLY A 706 -25.82 56.87 50.60
CA GLY A 706 -24.40 56.67 50.25
C GLY A 706 -24.12 56.32 48.78
N TYR A 707 -22.91 55.79 48.52
CA TYR A 707 -22.46 55.29 47.22
C TYR A 707 -22.12 53.79 47.31
N ALA A 708 -22.56 52.97 46.34
CA ALA A 708 -22.19 51.55 46.29
C ALA A 708 -20.82 51.40 45.60
N LYS A 709 -19.92 50.62 46.21
CA LYS A 709 -18.55 50.39 45.69
C LYS A 709 -18.45 49.27 44.63
N LEU A 710 -19.55 48.57 44.37
CA LEU A 710 -19.67 47.51 43.38
C LEU A 710 -21.14 47.45 42.93
N ALA A 711 -21.43 47.37 41.64
CA ALA A 711 -22.78 47.05 41.16
C ALA A 711 -22.69 45.94 40.12
N ILE A 712 -23.37 44.84 40.39
CA ILE A 712 -23.60 43.76 39.43
C ILE A 712 -25.09 43.83 39.05
N ASP A 713 -25.46 44.77 38.16
CA ASP A 713 -26.85 44.91 37.69
C ASP A 713 -27.08 44.14 36.39
N GLY A 714 -27.92 43.10 36.48
CA GLY A 714 -28.76 42.65 35.37
C GLY A 714 -30.18 43.19 35.55
N THR A 715 -30.50 44.25 34.80
CA THR A 715 -31.82 44.88 34.53
C THR A 715 -32.29 46.10 35.37
N SER A 716 -32.25 47.26 34.68
CA SER A 716 -33.09 48.49 34.76
C SER A 716 -33.35 49.17 36.11
N SER A 717 -33.03 50.46 36.12
CA SER A 717 -32.90 51.42 37.23
C SER A 717 -34.15 51.77 38.07
N ASN A 718 -35.28 51.07 37.99
CA ASN A 718 -36.54 51.54 38.61
C ASN A 718 -37.34 50.54 39.47
N ALA A 719 -36.76 49.43 39.93
CA ALA A 719 -37.42 48.53 40.89
C ALA A 719 -36.58 48.34 42.17
N ALA A 720 -37.16 48.63 43.34
CA ALA A 720 -36.50 48.43 44.63
C ALA A 720 -36.46 46.93 44.97
N GLY A 721 -35.29 46.31 44.81
CA GLY A 721 -34.96 44.96 45.29
C GLY A 721 -33.54 44.92 45.87
N PRO A 722 -33.18 43.87 46.64
CA PRO A 722 -31.83 43.76 47.17
C PRO A 722 -30.86 43.44 46.03
N HIS A 723 -29.97 44.39 45.73
CA HIS A 723 -28.81 44.19 44.85
C HIS A 723 -27.57 43.99 45.75
N VAL A 724 -26.67 43.08 45.32
CA VAL A 724 -25.40 42.78 46.02
C VAL A 724 -24.36 43.85 45.69
#